data_AF-A0A0T6A3E6-F1
#
_entry.id   AF-A0A0T6A3E6-F1
#
_cell.length_a   1.000
_cell.length_b   1.000
_cell.length_c   1.000
_cell.angle_alpha   90.00
_cell.angle_beta   90.00
_cell.angle_gamma   90.00
#
_symmetry.space_group_name_H-M   'P 1'
#
loop_
_entity.id
_entity.type
_entity.pdbx_description
1 polymer ?
#
loop_
_entity_poly.entity_id
_entity_poly.type
_entity_poly.pdbx_seq_one_letter_code
_entity_poly.pdbx_strand_id
1 'polypeptide(L)'
;MNQGQTDEQVRFLARGSGYTLFLTPTEAVLSLKTEGSGLRTEPPTAMRRAVVRMKVVGVNAHAKLVGVDELPGKSNYFIGSDPKKWRTNIPHYGKVRYRQAYPGIDLVFYGNPRQLEYDFVIAPGADPDTITLVFEGVDRLEIDNEGNLILHTAGGHLIQRTPVIYQEINGARQAVTGHYVLRDKNRIGVHVAAYDRTRPLIIDPVLVYSTFLGSTGTDRGNAIAVDATGNAYVTGETDNVGVAPFPTTVGAGFSGVQDAFVTKINTAGNALLYSTFLGGGGTDRGLGIAVNGVNEAYVTGVTDSPVANPFPTTAGAFDTTHNGLMDAFVTKLNAAGSMLLYSTYLGGSLDDQGNAIAVDSANNAYITGRTESGGATAFPTTGGAFDTSFGGARDAFVSKFDPTLAGAASLLYSTFLGGTGTDEGFGIAVDAALRAYVTGVTDNAGLTPFPTIPGSLDTTFNGVQDAFVTRLNAAGNALEYSTFLGSGGTDRGNAIAVDAANRAYVTGVTDNGGLILFPTTAGSFDTTFNGVQDAFVTRLNAVGTMLEYSTFLGGAFEDVGRGIAIDGVGNAYITGDTRSDNFPTAGSPFQAARAGLQDAFVTKLNATGTGLVYSTYLGGSETDIGNGIAVDPLDNAYVTGETGPAGVPTPFPTTAGAFDTTFNDVIDAFIAKLMESPAAGAGGGGGGGSSGFCFIATAAFGSPLAPQVQLLREFRDRYLMTSAPGRLFVSTYYRISPPVATFIAESEALRAIVRAGLIPVIGWVSLFMWSPILGLAIPVTCLGLGTRLAFRAATRLRVRP
;
A
#
# COMPACT_ATOMS: atom_id res chain seq x y z
N MET A 1 26.97 -0.41 -21.38
CA MET A 1 27.76 -1.47 -22.07
C MET A 1 29.14 -0.94 -22.45
N ASN A 2 30.20 -1.74 -22.34
CA ASN A 2 31.54 -1.37 -22.77
C ASN A 2 31.75 -1.66 -24.27
N GLN A 3 32.17 -0.65 -25.04
CA GLN A 3 32.57 -0.76 -26.45
C GLN A 3 33.98 -0.17 -26.66
N GLY A 4 34.83 -0.26 -25.63
CA GLY A 4 36.18 0.30 -25.60
C GLY A 4 36.27 1.70 -24.98
N GLN A 5 35.32 2.06 -24.10
CA GLN A 5 35.41 3.31 -23.33
C GLN A 5 36.15 3.11 -21.98
N THR A 6 36.41 1.86 -21.61
CA THR A 6 37.22 1.47 -20.44
C THR A 6 37.96 0.16 -20.75
N ASP A 7 38.65 -0.40 -19.76
CA ASP A 7 39.43 -1.64 -19.87
C ASP A 7 38.66 -2.76 -20.59
N GLU A 8 39.36 -3.52 -21.43
CA GLU A 8 38.76 -4.54 -22.28
C GLU A 8 38.16 -5.72 -21.50
N GLN A 9 38.50 -5.89 -20.22
CA GLN A 9 37.92 -6.93 -19.37
C GLN A 9 36.50 -6.57 -18.90
N VAL A 10 36.15 -5.28 -18.90
CA VAL A 10 34.83 -4.80 -18.51
C VAL A 10 33.85 -5.02 -19.64
N ARG A 11 32.67 -5.57 -19.33
CA ARG A 11 31.55 -5.74 -20.29
C ARG A 11 30.46 -4.71 -20.06
N PHE A 12 30.18 -4.40 -18.81
CA PHE A 12 29.25 -3.35 -18.42
C PHE A 12 29.88 -2.51 -17.31
N LEU A 13 29.58 -1.22 -17.29
CA LEU A 13 29.96 -0.34 -16.20
C LEU A 13 28.78 0.53 -15.81
N ALA A 14 28.72 0.88 -14.54
CA ALA A 14 27.81 1.88 -13.99
C ALA A 14 28.64 2.88 -13.17
N ARG A 15 28.24 4.16 -13.21
CA ARG A 15 28.89 5.22 -12.43
C ARG A 15 27.83 5.85 -11.54
N GLY A 16 28.15 5.94 -10.26
CA GLY A 16 27.33 6.54 -9.24
C GLY A 16 27.97 7.75 -8.54
N SER A 17 27.19 8.47 -7.72
CA SER A 17 27.65 9.63 -6.95
C SER A 17 28.72 9.25 -5.92
N GLY A 18 28.72 8.01 -5.42
CA GLY A 18 29.72 7.51 -4.47
C GLY A 18 30.60 6.35 -4.98
N TYR A 19 30.31 5.79 -6.16
CA TYR A 19 30.99 4.57 -6.62
C TYR A 19 31.15 4.47 -8.14
N THR A 20 31.98 3.54 -8.59
CA THR A 20 31.96 3.03 -9.96
C THR A 20 31.95 1.52 -9.92
N LEU A 21 30.98 0.92 -10.62
CA LEU A 21 30.86 -0.51 -10.78
C LEU A 21 31.42 -0.93 -12.14
N PHE A 22 32.26 -1.95 -12.14
CA PHE A 22 32.71 -2.64 -13.33
C PHE A 22 32.27 -4.09 -13.27
N LEU A 23 31.49 -4.52 -14.27
CA LEU A 23 31.05 -5.89 -14.43
C LEU A 23 31.91 -6.57 -15.49
N THR A 24 32.69 -7.55 -15.04
CA THR A 24 33.55 -8.40 -15.87
C THR A 24 32.95 -9.81 -15.94
N PRO A 25 33.46 -10.71 -16.81
CA PRO A 25 33.02 -12.10 -16.86
C PRO A 25 33.10 -12.87 -15.53
N THR A 26 34.02 -12.49 -14.64
CA THR A 26 34.35 -13.27 -13.43
C THR A 26 34.10 -12.55 -12.12
N GLU A 27 33.91 -11.22 -12.15
CA GLU A 27 33.75 -10.42 -10.94
C GLU A 27 32.99 -9.11 -11.20
N ALA A 28 32.35 -8.63 -10.14
CA ALA A 28 31.85 -7.27 -10.02
C ALA A 28 32.83 -6.47 -9.16
N VAL A 29 33.37 -5.38 -9.68
CA VAL A 29 34.35 -4.53 -9.00
C VAL A 29 33.69 -3.20 -8.65
N LEU A 30 33.59 -2.91 -7.37
CA LEU A 30 33.03 -1.68 -6.82
C LEU A 30 34.16 -0.79 -6.31
N SER A 31 34.40 0.33 -7.00
CA SER A 31 35.33 1.38 -6.54
C SER A 31 34.55 2.48 -5.83
N LEU A 32 34.71 2.60 -4.52
CA LEU A 32 34.10 3.60 -3.67
C LEU A 32 34.96 4.87 -3.58
N LYS A 33 34.33 6.04 -3.57
CA LYS A 33 34.96 7.34 -3.27
C LYS A 33 34.60 7.74 -1.85
N THR A 34 35.59 8.03 -1.01
CA THR A 34 35.34 8.58 0.33
C THR A 34 35.87 10.00 0.46
N GLU A 35 35.06 10.86 1.05
CA GLU A 35 35.53 12.15 1.57
C GLU A 35 36.24 11.91 2.90
N GLY A 36 37.45 12.45 3.04
CA GLY A 36 38.18 12.36 4.30
C GLY A 36 37.53 13.25 5.33
N SER A 37 37.19 12.70 6.51
CA SER A 37 36.76 13.47 7.68
C SER A 37 37.94 14.32 8.19
N GLY A 38 38.13 15.51 7.63
CA GLY A 38 39.16 16.45 8.03
C GLY A 38 38.65 17.43 9.09
N LEU A 39 38.84 17.12 10.37
CA LEU A 39 38.98 18.18 11.37
C LEU A 39 40.18 19.05 10.96
N ARG A 40 39.95 20.36 10.90
CA ARG A 40 40.89 21.41 10.44
C ARG A 40 42.29 21.27 11.08
N THR A 41 43.33 21.11 10.25
CA THR A 41 44.66 21.80 10.28
C THR A 41 45.79 21.10 9.47
N GLU A 42 45.51 20.25 8.48
CA GLU A 42 46.57 19.65 7.62
C GLU A 42 46.28 19.89 6.12
N PRO A 43 47.31 19.97 5.24
CA PRO A 43 47.12 20.20 3.81
C PRO A 43 46.37 19.03 3.14
N PRO A 44 45.72 19.25 1.97
CA PRO A 44 44.80 18.28 1.37
C PRO A 44 45.52 16.97 1.05
N THR A 45 45.33 15.97 1.91
CA THR A 45 45.86 14.62 1.73
C THR A 45 44.90 13.82 0.85
N ALA A 46 45.48 12.95 0.02
CA ALA A 46 44.86 12.27 -1.11
C ALA A 46 43.52 11.58 -0.80
N MET A 47 42.56 11.70 -1.73
CA MET A 47 41.33 10.89 -1.77
C MET A 47 41.65 9.42 -1.50
N ARG A 48 41.11 8.85 -0.42
CA ARG A 48 41.14 7.39 -0.22
C ARG A 48 40.09 6.76 -1.14
N ARG A 49 40.48 5.72 -1.86
CA ARG A 49 39.58 4.89 -2.66
C ARG A 49 39.56 3.50 -2.04
N ALA A 50 38.39 3.03 -1.62
CA ALA A 50 38.19 1.63 -1.26
C ALA A 50 37.71 0.87 -2.50
N VAL A 51 38.32 -0.27 -2.81
CA VAL A 51 37.92 -1.11 -3.95
C VAL A 51 37.49 -2.45 -3.40
N VAL A 52 36.22 -2.77 -3.54
CA VAL A 52 35.65 -4.06 -3.15
C VAL A 52 35.42 -4.88 -4.42
N ARG A 53 35.94 -6.11 -4.46
CA ARG A 53 35.71 -7.05 -5.56
C ARG A 53 34.80 -8.16 -5.08
N MET A 54 33.63 -8.28 -5.67
CA MET A 54 32.74 -9.42 -5.48
C MET A 54 32.98 -10.42 -6.60
N LYS A 55 33.63 -11.53 -6.25
CA LYS A 55 33.89 -12.65 -7.15
C LYS A 55 32.83 -13.72 -6.96
N VAL A 56 32.28 -14.17 -8.07
CA VAL A 56 31.43 -15.36 -8.13
C VAL A 56 32.39 -16.56 -8.23
N VAL A 57 32.39 -17.49 -7.28
CA VAL A 57 33.35 -18.61 -7.27
C VAL A 57 32.72 -19.88 -7.84
N GLY A 58 33.43 -20.57 -8.73
CA GLY A 58 32.91 -21.74 -9.45
C GLY A 58 32.25 -21.41 -10.80
N VAL A 59 32.49 -20.20 -11.30
CA VAL A 59 31.98 -19.69 -12.57
C VAL A 59 32.24 -20.67 -13.71
N ASN A 60 31.19 -20.98 -14.47
CA ASN A 60 31.35 -21.45 -15.83
C ASN A 60 32.15 -20.38 -16.59
N ALA A 61 33.37 -20.66 -17.03
CA ALA A 61 34.23 -19.71 -17.76
C ALA A 61 33.57 -19.13 -19.04
N HIS A 62 32.38 -19.61 -19.41
CA HIS A 62 31.52 -19.12 -20.48
C HIS A 62 30.28 -18.33 -20.01
N ALA A 63 30.18 -17.92 -18.74
CA ALA A 63 29.07 -17.10 -18.25
C ALA A 63 28.94 -15.84 -19.09
N LYS A 64 27.80 -15.69 -19.77
CA LYS A 64 27.55 -14.57 -20.69
C LYS A 64 26.87 -13.44 -19.92
N LEU A 65 27.54 -12.29 -19.85
CA LEU A 65 26.92 -11.05 -19.41
C LEU A 65 26.06 -10.51 -20.54
N VAL A 66 24.78 -10.30 -20.27
CA VAL A 66 23.81 -9.79 -21.24
C VAL A 66 23.11 -8.58 -20.62
N GLY A 67 23.02 -7.50 -21.38
CA GLY A 67 22.18 -6.36 -21.01
C GLY A 67 20.71 -6.74 -21.23
N VAL A 68 19.88 -6.44 -20.24
CA VAL A 68 18.43 -6.71 -20.26
C VAL A 68 17.72 -5.37 -20.03
N ASP A 69 16.56 -5.22 -20.66
CA ASP A 69 15.75 -3.99 -20.61
C ASP A 69 16.54 -2.77 -21.15
N GLU A 70 16.79 -2.72 -22.47
CA GLU A 70 17.45 -1.56 -23.09
C GLU A 70 16.65 -0.29 -22.78
N LEU A 71 17.31 0.70 -22.19
CA LEU A 71 16.70 1.98 -21.81
C LEU A 71 16.69 2.94 -23.00
N PRO A 72 15.76 3.91 -23.06
CA PRO A 72 15.70 4.89 -24.15
C PRO A 72 16.98 5.74 -24.27
N GLY A 73 17.70 5.93 -23.17
CA GLY A 73 18.92 6.72 -23.09
C GLY A 73 20.13 6.06 -23.78
N LYS A 74 20.94 6.88 -24.46
CA LYS A 74 22.21 6.45 -25.07
C LYS A 74 23.33 7.40 -24.68
N SER A 75 24.56 6.88 -24.60
CA SER A 75 25.75 7.70 -24.37
C SER A 75 26.64 7.80 -25.60
N ASN A 76 27.28 8.97 -25.71
CA ASN A 76 28.33 9.25 -26.68
C ASN A 76 29.61 9.63 -25.92
N TYR A 77 30.74 9.09 -26.33
CA TYR A 77 32.06 9.37 -25.77
C TYR A 77 32.98 9.85 -26.88
N PHE A 78 33.33 11.12 -26.85
CA PHE A 78 34.27 11.75 -27.77
C PHE A 78 35.64 11.80 -27.11
N ILE A 79 36.38 10.69 -27.16
CA ILE A 79 37.66 10.53 -26.44
C ILE A 79 38.81 11.09 -27.28
N GLY A 80 39.30 12.28 -26.91
CA GLY A 80 40.41 12.96 -27.59
C GLY A 80 40.06 13.49 -28.99
N SER A 81 41.08 13.91 -29.74
CA SER A 81 40.92 14.55 -31.06
C SER A 81 40.93 13.58 -32.25
N ASP A 82 41.10 12.26 -32.02
CA ASP A 82 41.04 11.24 -33.06
C ASP A 82 39.60 10.66 -33.17
N PRO A 83 38.87 10.94 -34.27
CA PRO A 83 37.49 10.47 -34.43
C PRO A 83 37.36 8.95 -34.43
N LYS A 84 38.43 8.19 -34.69
CA LYS A 84 38.41 6.72 -34.60
C LYS A 84 38.24 6.21 -33.16
N LYS A 85 38.52 7.05 -32.16
CA LYS A 85 38.35 6.76 -30.74
C LYS A 85 37.00 7.19 -30.19
N TRP A 86 36.17 7.85 -31.00
CA TRP A 86 34.83 8.25 -30.60
C TRP A 86 33.89 7.04 -30.63
N ARG A 87 33.02 6.95 -29.63
CA ARG A 87 31.99 5.91 -29.52
C ARG A 87 30.65 6.58 -29.35
N THR A 88 29.74 6.38 -30.30
CA THR A 88 28.40 6.99 -30.28
C THR A 88 27.30 5.93 -30.18
N ASN A 89 26.10 6.35 -29.79
CA ASN A 89 24.91 5.52 -29.70
C ASN A 89 25.06 4.27 -28.81
N ILE A 90 25.84 4.35 -27.73
CA ILE A 90 26.02 3.22 -26.82
C ILE A 90 24.74 3.02 -26.00
N PRO A 91 24.09 1.84 -26.08
CA PRO A 91 22.85 1.57 -25.38
C PRO A 91 23.06 1.45 -23.86
N HIS A 92 22.05 1.89 -23.12
CA HIS A 92 21.90 1.69 -21.69
C HIS A 92 20.95 0.53 -21.43
N TYR A 93 21.09 -0.11 -20.27
CA TYR A 93 20.27 -1.26 -19.89
C TYR A 93 19.85 -1.11 -18.44
N GLY A 94 18.60 -1.44 -18.13
CA GLY A 94 18.08 -1.42 -16.77
C GLY A 94 18.67 -2.53 -15.91
N LYS A 95 19.10 -3.64 -16.52
CA LYS A 95 19.70 -4.78 -15.81
C LYS A 95 20.86 -5.39 -16.58
N VAL A 96 21.77 -6.04 -15.86
CA VAL A 96 22.84 -6.88 -16.44
C VAL A 96 22.76 -8.28 -15.83
N ARG A 97 22.49 -9.27 -16.67
CA ARG A 97 22.37 -10.67 -16.27
C ARG A 97 23.64 -11.44 -16.59
N TYR A 98 24.25 -12.04 -15.57
CA TYR A 98 25.23 -13.11 -15.67
C TYR A 98 24.47 -14.42 -15.85
N ARG A 99 24.35 -14.89 -17.09
CA ARG A 99 23.70 -16.19 -17.36
C ARG A 99 24.60 -17.34 -16.93
N GLN A 100 24.03 -18.30 -16.20
CA GLN A 100 24.73 -19.45 -15.65
C GLN A 100 25.97 -19.02 -14.84
N ALA A 101 25.79 -18.02 -13.98
CA ALA A 101 26.79 -17.59 -13.00
C ALA A 101 27.28 -18.79 -12.16
N TYR A 102 26.35 -19.67 -11.81
CA TYR A 102 26.59 -21.06 -11.41
C TYR A 102 25.78 -22.00 -12.32
N PRO A 103 26.07 -23.31 -12.36
CA PRO A 103 25.24 -24.27 -13.08
C PRO A 103 23.76 -24.16 -12.69
N GLY A 104 22.91 -23.71 -13.62
CA GLY A 104 21.49 -23.50 -13.37
C GLY A 104 21.11 -22.25 -12.59
N ILE A 105 22.04 -21.32 -12.30
CA ILE A 105 21.78 -20.11 -11.52
C ILE A 105 22.25 -18.87 -12.28
N ASP A 106 21.35 -17.93 -12.51
CA ASP A 106 21.67 -16.61 -13.05
C ASP A 106 21.87 -15.59 -11.91
N LEU A 107 22.79 -14.65 -12.08
CA LEU A 107 22.97 -13.49 -11.20
C LEU A 107 22.58 -12.23 -11.98
N VAL A 108 21.68 -11.42 -11.43
CA VAL A 108 21.13 -10.24 -12.13
C VAL A 108 21.45 -8.99 -11.34
N PHE A 109 22.25 -8.08 -11.90
CA PHE A 109 22.49 -6.76 -11.31
C PHE A 109 21.54 -5.72 -11.88
N TYR A 110 21.10 -4.81 -11.04
CA TYR A 110 20.33 -3.63 -11.42
C TYR A 110 20.54 -2.52 -10.39
N GLY A 111 20.17 -1.28 -10.72
CA GLY A 111 20.34 -0.15 -9.81
C GLY A 111 20.50 1.18 -10.52
N ASN A 112 20.89 2.21 -9.77
CA ASN A 112 21.01 3.59 -10.25
C ASN A 112 22.34 4.23 -9.78
N PRO A 113 22.62 5.50 -10.12
CA PRO A 113 23.84 6.19 -9.69
C PRO A 113 24.03 6.29 -8.15
N ARG A 114 23.13 5.84 -7.29
CA ARG A 114 23.32 5.92 -5.83
C ARG A 114 23.41 4.56 -5.16
N GLN A 115 22.74 3.55 -5.69
CA GLN A 115 22.71 2.21 -5.10
C GLN A 115 22.69 1.11 -6.16
N LEU A 116 23.33 -0.01 -5.83
CA LEU A 116 23.48 -1.21 -6.67
C LEU A 116 22.86 -2.41 -5.94
N GLU A 117 22.00 -3.15 -6.62
CA GLU A 117 21.34 -4.35 -6.11
C GLU A 117 21.58 -5.55 -7.04
N TYR A 118 21.31 -6.75 -6.52
CA TYR A 118 21.40 -7.98 -7.30
C TYR A 118 20.52 -9.11 -6.77
N ASP A 119 20.04 -9.93 -7.70
CA ASP A 119 19.25 -11.14 -7.41
C ASP A 119 19.99 -12.41 -7.83
N PHE A 120 19.72 -13.52 -7.15
CA PHE A 120 19.96 -14.86 -7.71
C PHE A 120 18.67 -15.47 -8.23
N VAL A 121 18.69 -15.94 -9.47
CA VAL A 121 17.57 -16.67 -10.09
C VAL A 121 18.02 -18.12 -10.32
N ILE A 122 17.52 -19.02 -9.48
CA ILE A 122 17.87 -20.44 -9.44
C ILE A 122 16.84 -21.20 -10.29
N ALA A 123 17.29 -21.89 -11.32
CA ALA A 123 16.44 -22.71 -12.18
C ALA A 123 15.97 -24.00 -11.48
N PRO A 124 14.87 -24.64 -11.93
CA PRO A 124 14.45 -25.95 -11.43
C PRO A 124 15.61 -26.96 -11.40
N GLY A 125 15.78 -27.62 -10.26
CA GLY A 125 16.79 -28.64 -10.01
C GLY A 125 18.19 -28.10 -9.71
N ALA A 126 18.44 -26.79 -9.84
CA ALA A 126 19.72 -26.18 -9.48
C ALA A 126 19.86 -26.05 -7.95
N ASP A 127 21.09 -26.15 -7.46
CA ASP A 127 21.38 -26.23 -6.03
C ASP A 127 21.89 -24.88 -5.47
N PRO A 128 21.10 -24.17 -4.65
CA PRO A 128 21.46 -22.83 -4.16
C PRO A 128 22.66 -22.84 -3.20
N ASP A 129 22.96 -23.98 -2.56
CA ASP A 129 24.14 -24.11 -1.69
C ASP A 129 25.46 -23.97 -2.47
N THR A 130 25.42 -24.03 -3.81
CA THR A 130 26.57 -23.75 -4.68
C THR A 130 26.94 -22.27 -4.74
N ILE A 131 26.03 -21.37 -4.35
CA ILE A 131 26.28 -19.93 -4.36
C ILE A 131 27.37 -19.61 -3.33
N THR A 132 28.53 -19.21 -3.83
CA THR A 132 29.67 -18.77 -3.01
C THR A 132 30.22 -17.47 -3.57
N LEU A 133 30.02 -16.39 -2.82
CA LEU A 133 30.58 -15.09 -3.12
C LEU A 133 31.85 -14.87 -2.32
N VAL A 134 32.87 -14.33 -2.98
CA VAL A 134 34.13 -13.96 -2.35
C VAL A 134 34.32 -12.46 -2.47
N PHE A 135 34.60 -11.82 -1.35
CA PHE A 135 34.84 -10.39 -1.27
C PHE A 135 36.34 -10.12 -1.06
N GLU A 136 36.98 -9.42 -1.99
CA GLU A 136 38.34 -8.92 -1.81
C GLU A 136 38.32 -7.40 -1.64
N GLY A 137 39.33 -6.86 -0.94
CA GLY A 137 39.40 -5.45 -0.59
C GLY A 137 38.48 -5.05 0.57
N VAL A 138 38.00 -6.05 1.32
CA VAL A 138 37.32 -5.91 2.61
C VAL A 138 38.28 -6.31 3.73
N ASP A 139 38.24 -5.60 4.85
CA ASP A 139 39.04 -5.88 6.05
C ASP A 139 38.46 -7.06 6.83
N ARG A 140 37.12 -7.17 6.86
CA ARG A 140 36.39 -8.22 7.55
C ARG A 140 34.98 -8.38 6.96
N LEU A 141 34.48 -9.61 6.98
CA LEU A 141 33.06 -9.92 6.81
C LEU A 141 32.44 -10.30 8.16
N GLU A 142 31.22 -9.82 8.40
CA GLU A 142 30.46 -10.08 9.62
C GLU A 142 28.99 -10.30 9.25
N ILE A 143 28.29 -11.18 9.96
CA ILE A 143 26.84 -11.27 9.89
C ILE A 143 26.34 -10.74 11.23
N ASP A 144 25.54 -9.68 11.19
CA ASP A 144 24.98 -9.08 12.40
C ASP A 144 23.82 -9.92 12.99
N ASN A 145 23.27 -9.47 14.11
CA ASN A 145 22.21 -10.22 14.79
C ASN A 145 20.89 -10.23 14.02
N GLU A 146 20.74 -9.30 13.07
CA GLU A 146 19.62 -9.14 12.16
C GLU A 146 19.77 -9.98 10.88
N GLY A 147 20.92 -10.67 10.72
CA GLY A 147 21.20 -11.54 9.58
C GLY A 147 21.71 -10.79 8.33
N ASN A 148 22.06 -9.51 8.45
CA ASN A 148 22.68 -8.73 7.38
C ASN A 148 24.18 -9.08 7.28
N LEU A 149 24.71 -9.03 6.06
CA LEU A 149 26.13 -9.19 5.80
C LEU A 149 26.82 -7.82 5.77
N ILE A 150 27.73 -7.60 6.72
CA ILE A 150 28.55 -6.39 6.86
C ILE A 150 29.93 -6.64 6.23
N LEU A 151 30.32 -5.78 5.28
CA LEU A 151 31.64 -5.74 4.67
C LEU A 151 32.38 -4.53 5.24
N HIS A 152 33.31 -4.76 6.15
CA HIS A 152 34.17 -3.69 6.66
C HIS A 152 35.22 -3.35 5.59
N THR A 153 35.36 -2.06 5.26
CA THR A 153 36.37 -1.59 4.31
C THR A 153 37.13 -0.39 4.86
N ALA A 154 38.30 -0.11 4.29
CA ALA A 154 39.09 1.08 4.62
C ALA A 154 38.34 2.42 4.37
N GLY A 155 37.18 2.39 3.70
CA GLY A 155 36.32 3.54 3.43
C GLY A 155 34.98 3.55 4.18
N GLY A 156 34.77 2.66 5.15
CA GLY A 156 33.50 2.50 5.86
C GLY A 156 32.89 1.11 5.67
N HIS A 157 31.65 0.90 6.11
CA HIS A 157 30.97 -0.39 6.00
C HIS A 157 30.03 -0.42 4.78
N LEU A 158 30.01 -1.53 4.05
CA LEU A 158 28.91 -1.85 3.13
C LEU A 158 28.02 -2.89 3.80
N ILE A 159 26.70 -2.67 3.79
CA ILE A 159 25.73 -3.57 4.40
C ILE A 159 24.90 -4.21 3.29
N GLN A 160 24.83 -5.54 3.26
CA GLN A 160 23.88 -6.29 2.45
C GLN A 160 22.81 -6.86 3.37
N ARG A 161 21.56 -6.43 3.16
CA ARG A 161 20.44 -6.87 4.00
C ARG A 161 20.20 -8.37 3.85
N THR A 162 19.66 -9.00 4.90
CA THR A 162 19.30 -10.43 4.89
C THR A 162 18.45 -10.78 3.65
N PRO A 163 18.69 -11.93 2.99
CA PRO A 163 18.01 -12.26 1.75
C PRO A 163 16.54 -12.68 1.99
N VAL A 164 15.60 -12.13 1.22
CA VAL A 164 14.28 -12.74 0.97
C VAL A 164 14.48 -13.83 -0.06
N ILE A 165 13.88 -14.99 0.17
CA ILE A 165 13.92 -16.09 -0.78
C ILE A 165 12.50 -16.52 -1.08
N TYR A 166 12.14 -16.73 -2.35
CA TYR A 166 10.79 -17.11 -2.73
C TYR A 166 10.72 -17.93 -4.02
N GLN A 167 9.60 -18.63 -4.22
CA GLN A 167 9.22 -19.28 -5.47
C GLN A 167 7.93 -18.67 -6.00
N GLU A 168 7.83 -18.48 -7.31
CA GLU A 168 6.56 -18.10 -7.93
C GLU A 168 5.72 -19.35 -8.22
N ILE A 169 4.51 -19.41 -7.65
CA ILE A 169 3.58 -20.52 -7.83
C ILE A 169 2.22 -19.93 -8.19
N ASN A 170 1.75 -20.22 -9.41
CA ASN A 170 0.47 -19.70 -9.93
C ASN A 170 0.37 -18.17 -9.88
N GLY A 171 1.49 -17.45 -10.03
CA GLY A 171 1.55 -15.99 -9.98
C GLY A 171 1.66 -15.38 -8.58
N ALA A 172 1.74 -16.19 -7.51
CA ALA A 172 1.97 -15.74 -6.14
C ALA A 172 3.39 -16.09 -5.66
N ARG A 173 4.02 -15.21 -4.87
CA ARG A 173 5.33 -15.46 -4.23
C ARG A 173 5.13 -16.32 -2.97
N GLN A 174 5.72 -17.50 -2.95
CA GLN A 174 5.84 -18.34 -1.75
C GLN A 174 7.24 -18.16 -1.16
N ALA A 175 7.37 -17.61 0.04
CA ALA A 175 8.68 -17.51 0.67
C ALA A 175 9.26 -18.88 1.02
N VAL A 176 10.59 -18.87 1.04
CA VAL A 176 11.45 -19.94 1.50
C VAL A 176 12.39 -19.30 2.51
N THR A 177 12.54 -19.93 3.68
CA THR A 177 13.47 -19.41 4.70
C THR A 177 14.91 -19.50 4.20
N GLY A 178 15.72 -18.49 4.45
CA GLY A 178 17.16 -18.53 4.22
C GLY A 178 17.92 -17.41 4.90
N HIS A 179 19.25 -17.47 4.85
CA HIS A 179 20.15 -16.50 5.47
C HIS A 179 21.55 -16.57 4.84
N TYR A 180 22.35 -15.53 5.03
CA TYR A 180 23.78 -15.60 4.69
C TYR A 180 24.52 -16.55 5.63
N VAL A 181 25.55 -17.21 5.11
CA VAL A 181 26.45 -18.06 5.90
C VAL A 181 27.89 -17.63 5.62
N LEU A 182 28.62 -17.25 6.67
CA LEU A 182 30.07 -17.06 6.58
C LEU A 182 30.73 -18.43 6.36
N ARG A 183 31.37 -18.60 5.19
CA ARG A 183 32.09 -19.84 4.84
C ARG A 183 33.57 -19.75 5.19
N ASP A 184 34.14 -18.54 5.17
CA ASP A 184 35.52 -18.21 5.55
C ASP A 184 35.64 -16.68 5.77
N LYS A 185 36.82 -16.18 6.12
CA LYS A 185 37.13 -14.76 6.40
C LYS A 185 36.67 -13.78 5.31
N ASN A 186 36.62 -14.22 4.07
CA ASN A 186 36.26 -13.40 2.92
C ASN A 186 35.23 -14.06 2.00
N ARG A 187 34.55 -15.11 2.48
CA ARG A 187 33.62 -15.91 1.68
C ARG A 187 32.27 -16.03 2.37
N ILE A 188 31.20 -15.82 1.61
CA ILE A 188 29.83 -16.09 2.05
C ILE A 188 29.15 -17.07 1.11
N GLY A 189 28.18 -17.79 1.64
CA GLY A 189 27.15 -18.46 0.85
C GLY A 189 25.77 -18.03 1.33
N VAL A 190 24.75 -18.58 0.69
CA VAL A 190 23.36 -18.46 1.13
C VAL A 190 22.88 -19.85 1.51
N HIS A 191 22.30 -19.98 2.70
CA HIS A 191 21.57 -21.18 3.08
C HIS A 191 20.10 -21.00 2.76
N VAL A 192 19.49 -22.03 2.18
CA VAL A 192 18.07 -22.06 1.84
C VAL A 192 17.44 -23.29 2.46
N ALA A 193 16.33 -23.10 3.15
CA ALA A 193 15.51 -24.19 3.70
C ALA A 193 14.88 -25.03 2.58
N ALA A 194 14.17 -26.11 2.94
CA ALA A 194 13.52 -26.97 1.96
C ALA A 194 12.49 -26.20 1.08
N TYR A 195 12.55 -26.41 -0.22
CA TYR A 195 11.68 -25.77 -1.22
C TYR A 195 11.34 -26.75 -2.37
N ASP A 196 10.37 -26.41 -3.22
CA ASP A 196 10.03 -27.24 -4.38
C ASP A 196 11.09 -27.08 -5.48
N ARG A 197 12.00 -28.05 -5.57
CA ARG A 197 13.08 -28.05 -6.57
C ARG A 197 12.59 -28.18 -8.02
N THR A 198 11.32 -28.45 -8.27
CA THR A 198 10.77 -28.45 -9.65
C THR A 198 10.45 -27.06 -10.19
N ARG A 199 10.57 -26.03 -9.34
CA ARG A 199 10.28 -24.64 -9.68
C ARG A 199 11.49 -23.73 -9.51
N PRO A 200 11.54 -22.59 -10.21
CA PRO A 200 12.55 -21.57 -9.95
C PRO A 200 12.47 -21.06 -8.50
N LEU A 201 13.61 -20.62 -7.98
CA LEU A 201 13.75 -19.97 -6.68
C LEU A 201 14.47 -18.64 -6.90
N ILE A 202 13.99 -17.57 -6.27
CA ILE A 202 14.57 -16.22 -6.36
C ILE A 202 15.06 -15.80 -4.98
N ILE A 203 16.22 -15.17 -4.92
CA ILE A 203 16.82 -14.58 -3.72
C ILE A 203 16.96 -13.06 -3.97
N ASP A 204 16.29 -12.22 -3.17
CA ASP A 204 15.99 -10.77 -3.36
C ASP A 204 15.92 -10.06 -1.97
N PRO A 205 16.36 -8.82 -1.71
CA PRO A 205 16.16 -8.12 -0.41
C PRO A 205 14.83 -7.31 -0.29
N VAL A 206 14.26 -7.14 0.94
CA VAL A 206 12.83 -6.82 1.30
C VAL A 206 12.17 -5.47 0.86
N LEU A 207 12.88 -4.36 0.60
CA LEU A 207 12.23 -3.07 0.28
C LEU A 207 12.05 -2.91 -1.24
N VAL A 208 10.80 -2.79 -1.73
CA VAL A 208 10.53 -2.75 -3.19
C VAL A 208 10.96 -1.44 -3.80
N TYR A 209 10.44 -0.35 -3.24
CA TYR A 209 10.95 0.98 -3.52
C TYR A 209 10.72 1.91 -2.33
N SER A 210 11.54 2.95 -2.20
CA SER A 210 11.31 4.10 -1.35
C SER A 210 11.94 5.32 -2.02
N THR A 211 11.16 6.39 -2.16
CA THR A 211 11.51 7.60 -2.92
C THR A 211 11.09 8.84 -2.15
N PHE A 212 11.84 9.93 -2.32
CA PHE A 212 11.35 11.26 -1.97
C PHE A 212 10.39 11.78 -3.05
N LEU A 213 9.59 12.77 -2.66
CA LEU A 213 8.70 13.55 -3.49
C LEU A 213 8.63 14.97 -2.90
N GLY A 214 9.39 15.91 -3.46
CA GLY A 214 9.46 17.25 -2.89
C GLY A 214 10.25 18.24 -3.72
N SER A 215 10.09 19.51 -3.34
CA SER A 215 10.89 20.66 -3.76
C SER A 215 12.12 20.80 -2.83
N THR A 216 12.81 21.94 -2.85
CA THR A 216 13.82 22.29 -1.81
C THR A 216 13.23 22.97 -0.57
N GLY A 217 11.91 23.07 -0.49
CA GLY A 217 11.18 23.69 0.60
C GLY A 217 10.48 22.65 1.48
N THR A 218 9.28 23.00 1.96
CA THR A 218 8.46 22.12 2.79
C THR A 218 7.46 21.36 1.95
N ASP A 219 7.55 20.03 1.98
CA ASP A 219 6.73 19.10 1.23
C ASP A 219 6.20 17.99 2.14
N ARG A 220 4.88 17.80 2.20
CA ARG A 220 4.26 16.77 3.06
C ARG A 220 3.38 15.84 2.24
N GLY A 221 3.60 14.54 2.38
CA GLY A 221 2.66 13.53 1.89
C GLY A 221 1.61 13.26 2.96
N ASN A 222 0.37 13.71 2.74
CA ASN A 222 -0.69 13.63 3.75
C ASN A 222 -1.54 12.35 3.60
N ALA A 223 -1.80 11.90 2.37
CA ALA A 223 -2.58 10.69 2.12
C ALA A 223 -2.16 9.97 0.84
N ILE A 224 -2.38 8.64 0.82
CA ILE A 224 -2.04 7.76 -0.29
C ILE A 224 -3.20 6.82 -0.63
N ALA A 225 -3.39 6.58 -1.92
CA ALA A 225 -4.27 5.55 -2.46
C ALA A 225 -3.51 4.72 -3.52
N VAL A 226 -3.98 3.52 -3.84
CA VAL A 226 -3.35 2.64 -4.83
C VAL A 226 -4.39 2.09 -5.80
N ASP A 227 -4.06 2.06 -7.09
CA ASP A 227 -4.92 1.43 -8.10
C ASP A 227 -4.71 -0.09 -8.18
N ALA A 228 -5.62 -0.79 -8.86
CA ALA A 228 -5.55 -2.25 -9.02
C ALA A 228 -4.31 -2.74 -9.80
N THR A 229 -3.59 -1.84 -10.48
CA THR A 229 -2.33 -2.17 -11.16
C THR A 229 -1.10 -1.93 -10.28
N GLY A 230 -1.28 -1.33 -9.09
CA GLY A 230 -0.23 -1.06 -8.12
C GLY A 230 0.45 0.30 -8.27
N ASN A 231 -0.14 1.26 -9.00
CA ASN A 231 0.37 2.63 -9.03
C ASN A 231 -0.13 3.38 -7.80
N ALA A 232 0.77 4.12 -7.14
CA ALA A 232 0.42 4.91 -5.97
C ALA A 232 0.03 6.33 -6.36
N TYR A 233 -0.96 6.87 -5.64
CA TYR A 233 -1.49 8.20 -5.77
C TYR A 233 -1.31 8.91 -4.45
N VAL A 234 -0.60 10.02 -4.43
CA VAL A 234 -0.29 10.78 -3.22
C VAL A 234 -0.83 12.19 -3.36
N THR A 235 -1.46 12.67 -2.29
CA THR A 235 -1.78 14.09 -2.12
C THR A 235 -1.12 14.65 -0.87
N GLY A 236 -0.98 15.95 -0.83
CA GLY A 236 -0.19 16.64 0.16
C GLY A 236 -0.18 18.13 -0.07
N GLU A 237 0.84 18.79 0.47
CA GLU A 237 1.08 20.23 0.34
C GLU A 237 2.56 20.50 0.08
N THR A 238 2.84 21.56 -0.66
CA THR A 238 4.20 22.01 -1.00
C THR A 238 4.23 23.52 -1.07
N ASP A 239 5.25 24.14 -0.46
CA ASP A 239 5.52 25.57 -0.66
C ASP A 239 6.25 25.85 -1.99
N ASN A 240 6.77 24.80 -2.64
CA ASN A 240 7.50 24.85 -3.90
C ASN A 240 8.63 25.91 -3.91
N VAL A 241 9.24 26.15 -2.75
CA VAL A 241 10.28 27.17 -2.59
C VAL A 241 11.67 26.62 -2.92
N GLY A 242 12.55 27.53 -3.36
CA GLY A 242 13.98 27.31 -3.44
C GLY A 242 14.51 27.06 -4.85
N VAL A 243 15.58 26.28 -4.96
CA VAL A 243 16.36 26.13 -6.20
C VAL A 243 15.94 24.91 -7.04
N ALA A 244 15.31 23.91 -6.42
CA ALA A 244 14.69 22.81 -7.15
C ALA A 244 13.17 22.85 -6.92
N PRO A 245 12.36 23.04 -7.97
CA PRO A 245 10.92 23.05 -7.83
C PRO A 245 10.39 21.64 -7.56
N PHE A 246 9.20 21.57 -6.98
CA PHE A 246 8.45 20.34 -6.81
C PHE A 246 8.31 19.60 -8.15
N PRO A 247 8.54 18.28 -8.20
CA PRO A 247 8.53 17.52 -9.42
C PRO A 247 7.11 17.42 -9.98
N THR A 248 6.89 18.05 -11.12
CA THR A 248 5.60 18.06 -11.82
C THR A 248 5.73 17.56 -13.26
N THR A 249 4.61 17.12 -13.82
CA THR A 249 4.50 16.91 -15.27
C THR A 249 4.28 18.23 -16.01
N VAL A 250 4.67 18.28 -17.29
CA VAL A 250 4.60 19.49 -18.11
C VAL A 250 3.22 20.13 -18.07
N GLY A 251 3.16 21.43 -17.74
CA GLY A 251 1.94 22.22 -17.74
C GLY A 251 1.33 22.47 -16.35
N ALA A 252 1.90 21.92 -15.28
CA ALA A 252 1.50 22.26 -13.91
C ALA A 252 1.97 23.68 -13.54
N GLY A 253 1.09 24.45 -12.91
CA GLY A 253 1.39 25.81 -12.42
C GLY A 253 1.17 25.89 -10.91
N PHE A 254 2.12 26.48 -10.20
CA PHE A 254 2.04 26.81 -8.78
C PHE A 254 1.58 28.27 -8.65
N SER A 255 0.56 28.53 -7.83
CA SER A 255 -0.12 29.83 -7.81
C SER A 255 -0.22 30.47 -6.43
N GLY A 256 0.14 29.77 -5.35
CA GLY A 256 -0.06 30.21 -3.97
C GLY A 256 1.20 30.34 -3.12
N VAL A 257 1.00 30.37 -1.80
CA VAL A 257 2.06 30.29 -0.78
C VAL A 257 2.41 28.82 -0.51
N GLN A 258 1.39 27.98 -0.51
CA GLN A 258 1.49 26.53 -0.39
C GLN A 258 0.31 25.95 -1.17
N ASP A 259 0.57 25.10 -2.15
CA ASP A 259 -0.48 24.48 -2.96
C ASP A 259 -0.59 23.00 -2.62
N ALA A 260 -1.80 22.44 -2.76
CA ALA A 260 -1.95 21.00 -2.70
C ALA A 260 -1.30 20.39 -3.94
N PHE A 261 -0.76 19.18 -3.84
CA PHE A 261 -0.32 18.42 -5.01
C PHE A 261 -1.11 17.12 -5.17
N VAL A 262 -1.14 16.60 -6.40
CA VAL A 262 -1.62 15.24 -6.71
C VAL A 262 -0.61 14.56 -7.62
N THR A 263 0.02 13.51 -7.11
CA THR A 263 1.08 12.76 -7.79
C THR A 263 0.67 11.31 -7.99
N LYS A 264 0.75 10.81 -9.22
CA LYS A 264 0.66 9.37 -9.52
C LYS A 264 2.04 8.83 -9.89
N ILE A 265 2.54 7.88 -9.12
CA ILE A 265 3.82 7.20 -9.37
C ILE A 265 3.60 5.76 -9.83
N ASN A 266 4.43 5.29 -10.75
CA ASN A 266 4.32 3.95 -11.30
C ASN A 266 4.60 2.85 -10.25
N THR A 267 4.22 1.62 -10.57
CA THR A 267 4.39 0.43 -9.72
C THR A 267 5.84 0.15 -9.28
N ALA A 268 6.81 0.66 -10.03
CA ALA A 268 8.24 0.50 -9.78
C ALA A 268 8.83 1.64 -8.93
N GLY A 269 8.04 2.67 -8.61
CA GLY A 269 8.48 3.81 -7.82
C GLY A 269 9.53 4.69 -8.50
N ASN A 270 9.69 4.61 -9.83
CA ASN A 270 10.80 5.22 -10.56
C ASN A 270 10.38 6.27 -11.59
N ALA A 271 9.08 6.46 -11.82
CA ALA A 271 8.58 7.47 -12.72
C ALA A 271 7.21 8.01 -12.28
N LEU A 272 7.06 9.33 -12.35
CA LEU A 272 5.75 9.97 -12.24
C LEU A 272 4.97 9.70 -13.53
N LEU A 273 3.78 9.14 -13.39
CA LEU A 273 2.81 9.01 -14.47
C LEU A 273 2.09 10.34 -14.68
N TYR A 274 1.81 11.06 -13.59
CA TYR A 274 1.50 12.49 -13.59
C TYR A 274 1.85 13.13 -12.25
N SER A 275 2.04 14.45 -12.23
CA SER A 275 2.10 15.26 -11.01
C SER A 275 1.68 16.69 -11.33
N THR A 276 0.74 17.22 -10.54
CA THR A 276 0.16 18.55 -10.72
C THR A 276 -0.09 19.22 -9.37
N PHE A 277 -0.10 20.54 -9.37
CA PHE A 277 -0.63 21.33 -8.26
C PHE A 277 -2.16 21.45 -8.37
N LEU A 278 -2.78 21.70 -7.22
CA LEU A 278 -4.19 21.95 -7.01
C LEU A 278 -4.32 23.06 -5.96
N GLY A 279 -4.48 24.29 -6.42
CA GLY A 279 -4.49 25.46 -5.53
C GLY A 279 -4.74 26.76 -6.26
N GLY A 280 -5.02 27.81 -5.48
CA GLY A 280 -5.20 29.19 -5.92
C GLY A 280 -4.06 30.06 -5.41
N GLY A 281 -4.36 31.28 -4.97
CA GLY A 281 -3.37 32.25 -4.48
C GLY A 281 -2.99 32.14 -3.01
N GLY A 282 -3.55 31.16 -2.30
CA GLY A 282 -3.47 31.04 -0.86
C GLY A 282 -2.63 29.85 -0.38
N THR A 283 -3.06 29.30 0.76
CA THR A 283 -2.66 28.02 1.33
C THR A 283 -3.74 27.00 0.98
N ASP A 284 -3.35 25.98 0.22
CA ASP A 284 -4.19 24.88 -0.20
C ASP A 284 -3.52 23.57 0.21
N ARG A 285 -4.25 22.69 0.89
CA ARG A 285 -3.68 21.46 1.46
C ARG A 285 -4.53 20.27 1.08
N GLY A 286 -3.96 19.28 0.39
CA GLY A 286 -4.62 18.00 0.14
C GLY A 286 -4.46 17.10 1.36
N LEU A 287 -5.57 16.74 2.01
CA LEU A 287 -5.55 15.97 3.28
C LEU A 287 -6.03 14.53 3.10
N GLY A 288 -6.92 14.28 2.12
CA GLY A 288 -7.41 12.94 1.81
C GLY A 288 -7.43 12.67 0.30
N ILE A 289 -7.10 11.44 -0.09
CA ILE A 289 -7.19 10.98 -1.49
C ILE A 289 -7.83 9.59 -1.60
N ALA A 290 -8.67 9.41 -2.61
CA ALA A 290 -9.24 8.12 -3.02
C ALA A 290 -9.17 7.97 -4.55
N VAL A 291 -9.20 6.74 -5.05
CA VAL A 291 -9.13 6.44 -6.50
C VAL A 291 -10.22 5.46 -6.88
N ASN A 292 -10.93 5.72 -7.97
CA ASN A 292 -11.98 4.83 -8.46
C ASN A 292 -11.46 3.72 -9.39
N GLY A 293 -12.35 2.81 -9.78
CA GLY A 293 -12.00 1.67 -10.66
C GLY A 293 -11.58 2.03 -12.09
N VAL A 294 -11.68 3.30 -12.50
CA VAL A 294 -11.19 3.82 -13.78
C VAL A 294 -9.99 4.74 -13.63
N ASN A 295 -9.31 4.69 -12.47
CA ASN A 295 -8.05 5.38 -12.17
C ASN A 295 -8.15 6.90 -12.05
N GLU A 296 -9.34 7.45 -11.79
CA GLU A 296 -9.58 8.86 -11.50
C GLU A 296 -9.38 9.15 -10.01
N ALA A 297 -8.62 10.20 -9.69
CA ALA A 297 -8.30 10.59 -8.32
C ALA A 297 -9.32 11.59 -7.76
N TYR A 298 -9.68 11.40 -6.50
CA TYR A 298 -10.58 12.24 -5.72
C TYR A 298 -9.83 12.78 -4.52
N VAL A 299 -9.85 14.10 -4.33
CA VAL A 299 -9.06 14.78 -3.30
C VAL A 299 -9.97 15.70 -2.49
N THR A 300 -9.82 15.67 -1.17
CA THR A 300 -10.41 16.63 -0.25
C THR A 300 -9.30 17.33 0.54
N GLY A 301 -9.61 18.51 1.05
CA GLY A 301 -8.65 19.28 1.82
C GLY A 301 -9.23 20.57 2.35
N VAL A 302 -8.36 21.56 2.50
CA VAL A 302 -8.69 22.92 2.92
C VAL A 302 -8.00 23.94 2.01
N THR A 303 -8.65 25.07 1.79
CA THR A 303 -8.15 26.21 1.00
C THR A 303 -8.51 27.53 1.65
N ASP A 304 -7.56 28.47 1.71
CA ASP A 304 -7.82 29.88 2.07
C ASP A 304 -7.75 30.81 0.84
N SER A 305 -7.70 30.24 -0.38
CA SER A 305 -7.40 30.97 -1.61
C SER A 305 -8.38 32.14 -1.85
N PRO A 306 -7.88 33.37 -2.08
CA PRO A 306 -8.71 34.55 -2.15
C PRO A 306 -9.46 34.65 -3.49
N VAL A 307 -10.58 35.37 -3.52
CA VAL A 307 -11.38 35.58 -4.76
C VAL A 307 -10.57 36.18 -5.92
N ALA A 308 -9.51 36.95 -5.64
CA ALA A 308 -8.64 37.51 -6.67
C ALA A 308 -7.77 36.46 -7.40
N ASN A 309 -7.49 35.34 -6.73
CA ASN A 309 -6.79 34.17 -7.28
C ASN A 309 -7.40 32.91 -6.64
N PRO A 310 -8.60 32.50 -7.08
CA PRO A 310 -9.41 31.53 -6.36
C PRO A 310 -8.87 30.11 -6.52
N PHE A 311 -9.26 29.22 -5.62
CA PHE A 311 -9.08 27.79 -5.78
C PHE A 311 -9.82 27.33 -7.06
N PRO A 312 -9.23 26.43 -7.87
CA PRO A 312 -9.80 26.08 -9.15
C PRO A 312 -11.06 25.23 -8.98
N THR A 313 -12.20 25.75 -9.42
CA THR A 313 -13.50 25.04 -9.44
C THR A 313 -13.96 24.76 -10.87
N THR A 314 -14.82 23.76 -11.04
CA THR A 314 -15.42 23.45 -12.36
C THR A 314 -16.70 24.24 -12.60
N ALA A 315 -16.98 24.58 -13.86
CA ALA A 315 -18.26 25.20 -14.22
C ALA A 315 -19.43 24.28 -13.82
N GLY A 316 -20.42 24.84 -13.10
CA GLY A 316 -21.55 24.06 -12.61
C GLY A 316 -21.23 23.17 -11.41
N ALA A 317 -20.13 23.41 -10.70
CA ALA A 317 -19.90 22.82 -9.38
C ALA A 317 -21.00 23.22 -8.37
N PHE A 318 -21.03 22.53 -7.22
CA PHE A 318 -21.94 22.86 -6.12
C PHE A 318 -21.75 24.29 -5.64
N ASP A 319 -20.50 24.68 -5.39
CA ASP A 319 -20.08 26.00 -4.99
C ASP A 319 -18.77 26.39 -5.69
N THR A 320 -18.76 27.60 -6.25
CA THR A 320 -17.61 28.19 -6.97
C THR A 320 -17.04 29.41 -6.26
N THR A 321 -17.49 29.70 -5.03
CA THR A 321 -17.11 30.85 -4.23
C THR A 321 -16.56 30.44 -2.88
N HIS A 322 -15.45 31.05 -2.47
CA HIS A 322 -14.89 30.93 -1.12
C HIS A 322 -15.73 31.77 -0.16
N ASN A 323 -16.36 31.15 0.83
CA ASN A 323 -17.37 31.78 1.68
C ASN A 323 -16.88 32.14 3.09
N GLY A 324 -15.69 31.67 3.49
CA GLY A 324 -15.16 31.78 4.84
C GLY A 324 -13.71 32.27 4.91
N LEU A 325 -13.05 31.90 6.01
CA LEU A 325 -11.60 32.09 6.19
C LEU A 325 -10.82 30.94 5.54
N MET A 326 -11.32 29.72 5.72
CA MET A 326 -10.84 28.52 5.08
C MET A 326 -12.04 27.65 4.73
N ASP A 327 -12.14 27.19 3.49
CA ASP A 327 -13.20 26.25 3.07
C ASP A 327 -12.60 24.86 2.79
N ALA A 328 -13.39 23.82 3.04
CA ALA A 328 -13.06 22.51 2.51
C ALA A 328 -13.25 22.51 0.98
N PHE A 329 -12.58 21.60 0.28
CA PHE A 329 -12.82 21.39 -1.15
C PHE A 329 -13.06 19.93 -1.49
N VAL A 330 -13.75 19.66 -2.60
CA VAL A 330 -13.89 18.32 -3.19
C VAL A 330 -13.52 18.37 -4.66
N THR A 331 -12.44 17.68 -5.02
CA THR A 331 -11.87 17.67 -6.38
C THR A 331 -11.85 16.26 -6.95
N LYS A 332 -12.19 16.12 -8.23
CA LYS A 332 -12.02 14.92 -9.04
C LYS A 332 -11.18 15.22 -10.28
N LEU A 333 -10.12 14.47 -10.48
CA LEU A 333 -9.23 14.54 -11.65
C LEU A 333 -9.51 13.39 -12.62
N ASN A 334 -9.29 13.64 -13.91
CA ASN A 334 -9.26 12.56 -14.89
C ASN A 334 -8.09 11.59 -14.63
N ALA A 335 -8.13 10.40 -15.24
CA ALA A 335 -7.11 9.37 -15.01
C ALA A 335 -5.68 9.76 -15.42
N ALA A 336 -5.54 10.80 -16.27
CA ALA A 336 -4.26 11.35 -16.69
C ALA A 336 -3.75 12.48 -15.77
N GLY A 337 -4.53 12.90 -14.77
CA GLY A 337 -4.23 14.05 -13.91
C GLY A 337 -4.20 15.40 -14.64
N SER A 338 -4.70 15.48 -15.87
CA SER A 338 -4.55 16.64 -16.74
C SER A 338 -5.77 17.58 -16.75
N MET A 339 -6.90 17.15 -16.19
CA MET A 339 -8.14 17.94 -16.16
C MET A 339 -8.94 17.68 -14.88
N LEU A 340 -9.52 18.75 -14.34
CA LEU A 340 -10.58 18.69 -13.34
C LEU A 340 -11.87 18.21 -14.02
N LEU A 341 -12.40 17.09 -13.55
CA LEU A 341 -13.72 16.60 -13.94
C LEU A 341 -14.82 17.20 -13.05
N TYR A 342 -14.49 17.48 -11.80
CA TYR A 342 -15.33 18.17 -10.83
C TYR A 342 -14.42 18.86 -9.80
N SER A 343 -14.75 20.08 -9.38
CA SER A 343 -14.08 20.74 -8.26
C SER A 343 -15.00 21.80 -7.66
N THR A 344 -15.20 21.77 -6.35
CA THR A 344 -16.11 22.63 -5.60
C THR A 344 -15.52 23.04 -4.26
N TYR A 345 -15.94 24.19 -3.75
CA TYR A 345 -15.85 24.50 -2.33
C TYR A 345 -16.93 23.74 -1.53
N LEU A 346 -16.68 23.55 -0.23
CA LEU A 346 -17.58 22.97 0.77
C LEU A 346 -17.31 23.66 2.11
N GLY A 347 -18.14 24.65 2.45
CA GLY A 347 -17.95 25.43 3.67
C GLY A 347 -18.98 26.55 3.82
N GLY A 348 -18.88 27.27 4.92
CA GLY A 348 -19.71 28.41 5.30
C GLY A 348 -18.84 29.62 5.63
N SER A 349 -19.22 30.40 6.65
CA SER A 349 -18.58 31.69 6.93
C SER A 349 -17.29 31.65 7.77
N LEU A 350 -16.94 30.50 8.35
CA LEU A 350 -15.78 30.31 9.25
C LEU A 350 -14.84 29.23 8.68
N ASP A 351 -14.08 28.55 9.55
CA ASP A 351 -13.12 27.53 9.14
C ASP A 351 -13.83 26.19 8.90
N ASP A 352 -13.64 25.65 7.70
CA ASP A 352 -14.15 24.38 7.24
C ASP A 352 -13.01 23.56 6.61
N GLN A 353 -12.86 22.30 7.00
CA GLN A 353 -11.74 21.47 6.56
C GLN A 353 -12.20 20.04 6.29
N GLY A 354 -11.94 19.53 5.10
CA GLY A 354 -12.17 18.14 4.73
C GLY A 354 -10.93 17.30 5.04
N ASN A 355 -11.05 16.37 5.99
CA ASN A 355 -9.92 15.57 6.49
C ASN A 355 -9.72 14.28 5.70
N ALA A 356 -10.80 13.61 5.30
CA ALA A 356 -10.71 12.33 4.59
C ALA A 356 -11.82 12.17 3.55
N ILE A 357 -11.51 11.41 2.51
CA ILE A 357 -12.40 11.12 1.39
C ILE A 357 -12.40 9.62 1.06
N ALA A 358 -13.59 9.07 0.80
CA ALA A 358 -13.78 7.72 0.28
C ALA A 358 -14.67 7.76 -0.97
N VAL A 359 -14.56 6.75 -1.85
CA VAL A 359 -15.33 6.70 -3.10
C VAL A 359 -16.05 5.38 -3.22
N ASP A 360 -17.35 5.41 -3.53
CA ASP A 360 -18.15 4.21 -3.74
C ASP A 360 -18.05 3.66 -5.18
N SER A 361 -18.60 2.47 -5.41
CA SER A 361 -18.64 1.85 -6.74
C SER A 361 -19.49 2.59 -7.77
N ALA A 362 -20.33 3.53 -7.34
CA ALA A 362 -21.11 4.42 -8.20
C ALA A 362 -20.36 5.73 -8.49
N ASN A 363 -19.10 5.87 -8.03
CA ASN A 363 -18.24 7.03 -8.18
C ASN A 363 -18.66 8.27 -7.38
N ASN A 364 -19.49 8.09 -6.34
CA ASN A 364 -19.80 9.15 -5.39
C ASN A 364 -18.65 9.31 -4.38
N ALA A 365 -18.35 10.56 -4.04
CA ALA A 365 -17.36 10.90 -3.03
C ALA A 365 -18.03 11.10 -1.67
N TYR A 366 -17.41 10.57 -0.61
CA TYR A 366 -17.83 10.73 0.78
C TYR A 366 -16.74 11.46 1.54
N ILE A 367 -17.06 12.58 2.15
CA ILE A 367 -16.10 13.46 2.83
C ILE A 367 -16.49 13.57 4.29
N THR A 368 -15.50 13.48 5.17
CA THR A 368 -15.63 13.88 6.59
C THR A 368 -14.61 14.95 6.93
N GLY A 369 -14.91 15.74 7.96
CA GLY A 369 -14.03 16.80 8.40
C GLY A 369 -14.53 17.51 9.65
N ARG A 370 -14.15 18.79 9.77
CA ARG A 370 -14.62 19.71 10.82
C ARG A 370 -15.17 20.98 10.20
N THR A 371 -16.10 21.63 10.89
CA THR A 371 -16.68 22.92 10.53
C THR A 371 -16.89 23.77 11.78
N GLU A 372 -16.61 25.06 11.69
CA GLU A 372 -16.94 26.08 12.70
C GLU A 372 -18.11 26.97 12.25
N SER A 373 -18.68 26.68 11.08
CA SER A 373 -19.60 27.54 10.33
C SER A 373 -21.08 27.41 10.76
N GLY A 374 -21.39 27.87 11.98
CA GLY A 374 -22.78 28.02 12.48
C GLY A 374 -23.43 29.40 12.24
N GLY A 375 -22.70 30.32 11.59
CA GLY A 375 -22.97 31.76 11.56
C GLY A 375 -23.78 32.28 10.37
N ALA A 376 -23.36 33.43 9.85
CA ALA A 376 -24.08 34.19 8.82
C ALA A 376 -24.27 33.42 7.50
N THR A 377 -23.26 32.63 7.12
CA THR A 377 -23.36 31.59 6.09
C THR A 377 -23.11 30.26 6.79
N ALA A 378 -24.16 29.48 6.98
CA ALA A 378 -24.04 28.18 7.64
C ALA A 378 -23.35 27.17 6.71
N PHE A 379 -22.65 26.19 7.30
CA PHE A 379 -22.16 25.04 6.57
C PHE A 379 -23.31 24.36 5.81
N PRO A 380 -23.12 23.98 4.53
CA PRO A 380 -24.20 23.45 3.71
C PRO A 380 -24.66 22.09 4.24
N THR A 381 -25.95 22.00 4.58
CA THR A 381 -26.64 20.74 4.89
C THR A 381 -27.77 20.49 3.91
N THR A 382 -28.16 19.23 3.73
CA THR A 382 -29.26 18.86 2.84
C THR A 382 -30.55 18.61 3.62
N GLY A 383 -31.70 18.96 3.03
CA GLY A 383 -32.99 18.70 3.65
C GLY A 383 -33.21 17.21 3.96
N GLY A 384 -33.55 16.90 5.21
CA GLY A 384 -33.77 15.52 5.66
C GLY A 384 -32.50 14.74 5.98
N ALA A 385 -31.34 15.40 6.05
CA ALA A 385 -30.12 14.83 6.63
C ALA A 385 -30.30 14.46 8.11
N PHE A 386 -29.37 13.68 8.66
CA PHE A 386 -29.43 13.20 10.04
C PHE A 386 -29.46 14.37 11.05
N ASP A 387 -28.59 15.35 10.85
CA ASP A 387 -28.57 16.61 11.58
C ASP A 387 -28.26 17.77 10.64
N THR A 388 -29.08 18.82 10.74
CA THR A 388 -28.96 20.07 9.96
C THR A 388 -28.64 21.28 10.84
N SER A 389 -28.37 21.07 12.13
CA SER A 389 -28.13 22.14 13.10
C SER A 389 -26.70 22.06 13.62
N PHE A 390 -25.97 23.16 13.52
CA PHE A 390 -24.66 23.29 14.14
C PHE A 390 -24.82 23.38 15.66
N GLY A 391 -24.21 22.44 16.39
CA GLY A 391 -24.44 22.23 17.82
C GLY A 391 -23.38 22.82 18.73
N GLY A 392 -22.11 22.85 18.31
CA GLY A 392 -20.96 23.12 19.18
C GLY A 392 -20.11 24.34 18.81
N ALA A 393 -18.87 24.35 19.29
CA ALA A 393 -17.85 25.29 18.83
C ALA A 393 -17.26 24.85 17.49
N ARG A 394 -17.27 23.54 17.24
CA ARG A 394 -16.80 22.89 16.03
C ARG A 394 -17.47 21.53 15.92
N ASP A 395 -18.08 21.23 14.78
CA ASP A 395 -18.77 19.97 14.55
C ASP A 395 -18.04 19.14 13.50
N ALA A 396 -18.10 17.81 13.61
CA ALA A 396 -17.76 16.97 12.48
C ALA A 396 -18.90 17.03 11.46
N PHE A 397 -18.59 16.80 10.18
CA PHE A 397 -19.59 16.68 9.13
C PHE A 397 -19.39 15.41 8.30
N VAL A 398 -20.45 14.98 7.63
CA VAL A 398 -20.38 13.95 6.58
C VAL A 398 -21.14 14.43 5.34
N SER A 399 -20.43 14.55 4.22
CA SER A 399 -21.00 14.97 2.93
C SER A 399 -20.82 13.87 1.88
N LYS A 400 -21.84 13.65 1.05
CA LYS A 400 -21.79 12.78 -0.12
C LYS A 400 -22.03 13.56 -1.39
N PHE A 401 -21.10 13.47 -2.34
CA PHE A 401 -21.20 14.10 -3.66
C PHE A 401 -21.33 13.09 -4.79
N ASP A 402 -22.20 13.37 -5.75
CA ASP A 402 -22.14 12.81 -7.10
C ASP A 402 -21.46 13.85 -8.03
N PRO A 403 -20.18 13.67 -8.36
CA PRO A 403 -19.44 14.63 -9.18
C PRO A 403 -19.85 14.62 -10.66
N THR A 404 -20.82 13.77 -11.06
CA THR A 404 -21.37 13.76 -12.42
C THR A 404 -22.58 14.68 -12.57
N LEU A 405 -23.16 15.12 -11.46
CA LEU A 405 -24.25 16.09 -11.42
C LEU A 405 -23.71 17.52 -11.28
N ALA A 406 -24.56 18.51 -11.55
CA ALA A 406 -24.21 19.92 -11.51
C ALA A 406 -25.03 20.70 -10.46
N GLY A 407 -24.44 21.77 -9.92
CA GLY A 407 -25.04 22.66 -8.94
C GLY A 407 -25.43 21.93 -7.66
N ALA A 408 -26.50 22.39 -7.00
CA ALA A 408 -26.98 21.81 -5.75
C ALA A 408 -27.29 20.29 -5.82
N ALA A 409 -27.55 19.74 -7.02
CA ALA A 409 -27.84 18.32 -7.18
C ALA A 409 -26.59 17.42 -7.02
N SER A 410 -25.37 17.97 -7.13
CA SER A 410 -24.17 17.18 -6.90
C SER A 410 -23.94 16.89 -5.43
N LEU A 411 -24.46 17.69 -4.49
CA LEU A 411 -24.46 17.35 -3.07
C LEU A 411 -25.66 16.47 -2.74
N LEU A 412 -25.45 15.15 -2.70
CA LEU A 412 -26.50 14.16 -2.48
C LEU A 412 -27.02 14.18 -1.04
N TYR A 413 -26.12 14.28 -0.07
CA TYR A 413 -26.46 14.62 1.31
C TYR A 413 -25.30 15.35 2.00
N SER A 414 -25.62 16.16 3.00
CA SER A 414 -24.65 16.71 3.95
C SER A 414 -25.31 16.86 5.32
N THR A 415 -24.62 16.36 6.36
CA THR A 415 -25.10 16.32 7.74
C THR A 415 -23.98 16.73 8.70
N PHE A 416 -24.36 17.34 9.82
CA PHE A 416 -23.47 17.40 10.99
C PHE A 416 -23.43 16.03 11.69
N LEU A 417 -22.36 15.80 12.43
CA LEU A 417 -22.14 14.67 13.31
C LEU A 417 -21.40 15.16 14.56
N GLY A 418 -22.14 15.51 15.60
CA GLY A 418 -21.54 16.09 16.80
C GLY A 418 -22.56 16.37 17.89
N GLY A 419 -22.05 16.76 19.06
CA GLY A 419 -22.82 17.30 20.16
C GLY A 419 -22.67 18.82 20.25
N THR A 420 -22.64 19.34 21.47
CA THR A 420 -22.36 20.78 21.73
C THR A 420 -20.89 21.07 22.06
N GLY A 421 -20.04 20.05 21.99
CA GLY A 421 -18.61 20.14 22.27
C GLY A 421 -17.78 20.49 21.03
N THR A 422 -16.53 20.02 21.03
CA THR A 422 -15.65 19.99 19.87
C THR A 422 -15.67 18.59 19.25
N ASP A 423 -16.17 18.49 18.03
CA ASP A 423 -16.23 17.25 17.27
C ASP A 423 -15.43 17.39 15.96
N GLU A 424 -14.67 16.37 15.61
CA GLU A 424 -13.91 16.35 14.36
C GLU A 424 -13.81 14.94 13.80
N GLY A 425 -14.19 14.77 12.53
CA GLY A 425 -14.00 13.52 11.81
C GLY A 425 -12.63 13.48 11.13
N PHE A 426 -11.83 12.45 11.40
CA PHE A 426 -10.49 12.28 10.80
C PHE A 426 -10.46 11.23 9.70
N GLY A 427 -11.26 10.17 9.80
CA GLY A 427 -11.27 9.08 8.84
C GLY A 427 -12.67 8.74 8.35
N ILE A 428 -12.81 8.43 7.06
CA ILE A 428 -14.06 7.93 6.46
C ILE A 428 -13.80 6.72 5.56
N ALA A 429 -14.67 5.73 5.63
CA ALA A 429 -14.73 4.58 4.73
C ALA A 429 -16.17 4.33 4.27
N VAL A 430 -16.34 3.66 3.13
CA VAL A 430 -17.66 3.33 2.56
C VAL A 430 -17.73 1.86 2.20
N ASP A 431 -18.87 1.22 2.48
CA ASP A 431 -19.09 -0.18 2.13
C ASP A 431 -19.88 -0.37 0.83
N ALA A 432 -20.06 -1.62 0.41
CA ALA A 432 -20.82 -1.97 -0.79
C ALA A 432 -22.33 -1.65 -0.69
N ALA A 433 -22.85 -1.43 0.51
CA ALA A 433 -24.21 -0.99 0.76
C ALA A 433 -24.34 0.55 0.79
N LEU A 434 -23.27 1.28 0.42
CA LEU A 434 -23.19 2.74 0.33
C LEU A 434 -23.26 3.45 1.69
N ARG A 435 -22.99 2.74 2.79
CA ARG A 435 -23.00 3.29 4.15
C ARG A 435 -21.65 3.91 4.48
N ALA A 436 -21.68 5.09 5.10
CA ALA A 436 -20.47 5.81 5.51
C ALA A 436 -20.09 5.42 6.94
N TYR A 437 -18.81 5.13 7.15
CA TYR A 437 -18.20 4.82 8.44
C TYR A 437 -17.21 5.92 8.78
N VAL A 438 -17.38 6.57 9.93
CA VAL A 438 -16.58 7.73 10.34
C VAL A 438 -15.94 7.46 11.69
N THR A 439 -14.67 7.84 11.83
CA THR A 439 -14.00 7.93 13.12
C THR A 439 -13.40 9.31 13.31
N GLY A 440 -13.19 9.68 14.57
CA GLY A 440 -12.75 11.01 14.92
C GLY A 440 -12.52 11.17 16.41
N VAL A 441 -12.63 12.41 16.87
CA VAL A 441 -12.61 12.79 18.28
C VAL A 441 -13.84 13.61 18.62
N THR A 442 -14.31 13.47 19.85
CA THR A 442 -15.36 14.29 20.44
C THR A 442 -14.95 14.66 21.86
N ASP A 443 -15.25 15.89 22.27
CA ASP A 443 -15.31 16.26 23.69
C ASP A 443 -16.76 16.46 24.12
N ASN A 444 -17.05 16.16 25.38
CA ASN A 444 -18.37 16.41 25.95
C ASN A 444 -18.38 17.69 26.79
N ALA A 445 -17.79 18.77 26.29
CA ALA A 445 -17.71 20.04 27.02
C ALA A 445 -19.05 20.79 27.14
N GLY A 446 -20.16 20.25 26.60
CA GLY A 446 -21.45 20.93 26.49
C GLY A 446 -22.67 20.19 27.03
N LEU A 447 -23.87 20.75 26.79
CA LEU A 447 -25.16 20.29 27.33
C LEU A 447 -25.80 19.14 26.52
N THR A 448 -25.45 19.03 25.24
CA THR A 448 -25.90 17.97 24.33
C THR A 448 -24.70 17.05 24.03
N PRO A 449 -24.78 15.75 24.38
CA PRO A 449 -23.69 14.81 24.14
C PRO A 449 -23.59 14.44 22.66
N PHE A 450 -22.42 13.93 22.26
CA PHE A 450 -22.24 13.30 20.97
C PHE A 450 -23.29 12.20 20.71
N PRO A 451 -23.87 12.12 19.50
CA PRO A 451 -24.98 11.22 19.23
C PRO A 451 -24.50 9.76 19.20
N THR A 452 -25.02 8.96 20.14
CA THR A 452 -24.81 7.49 20.17
C THR A 452 -26.11 6.73 19.98
N ILE A 453 -26.02 5.46 19.56
CA ILE A 453 -27.19 4.59 19.39
C ILE A 453 -27.29 3.61 20.56
N PRO A 454 -28.43 3.55 21.29
CA PRO A 454 -28.62 2.55 22.35
C PRO A 454 -28.36 1.12 21.88
N GLY A 455 -27.53 0.39 22.62
CA GLY A 455 -27.09 -0.96 22.26
C GLY A 455 -25.81 -1.03 21.43
N SER A 456 -25.22 0.12 21.07
CA SER A 456 -23.83 0.18 20.57
C SER A 456 -22.83 -0.16 21.69
N LEU A 457 -21.57 -0.39 21.32
CA LEU A 457 -20.50 -0.84 22.21
C LEU A 457 -20.38 0.00 23.50
N ASP A 458 -20.25 1.31 23.37
CA ASP A 458 -20.22 2.28 24.47
C ASP A 458 -21.01 3.53 24.09
N THR A 459 -21.95 3.91 24.95
CA THR A 459 -22.80 5.10 24.79
C THR A 459 -22.55 6.15 25.87
N THR A 460 -21.48 5.98 26.66
CA THR A 460 -21.11 6.89 27.75
C THR A 460 -19.79 7.54 27.41
N PHE A 461 -19.76 8.87 27.41
CA PHE A 461 -18.52 9.62 27.31
C PHE A 461 -17.76 9.53 28.64
N ASN A 462 -16.52 9.05 28.60
CA ASN A 462 -15.80 8.61 29.79
C ASN A 462 -14.46 9.33 29.99
N GLY A 463 -13.95 10.06 28.99
CA GLY A 463 -12.66 10.74 29.02
C GLY A 463 -12.69 12.27 29.04
N VAL A 464 -11.56 12.88 28.68
CA VAL A 464 -11.41 14.31 28.32
C VAL A 464 -11.79 14.51 26.86
N GLN A 465 -11.39 13.57 26.01
CA GLN A 465 -11.72 13.46 24.60
C GLN A 465 -11.82 11.97 24.29
N ASP A 466 -12.90 11.54 23.66
CA ASP A 466 -13.10 10.15 23.29
C ASP A 466 -13.01 10.01 21.76
N ALA A 467 -12.43 8.90 21.29
CA ALA A 467 -12.63 8.54 19.90
C ALA A 467 -14.07 8.07 19.70
N PHE A 468 -14.62 8.29 18.51
CA PHE A 468 -15.93 7.74 18.13
C PHE A 468 -15.83 6.84 16.91
N VAL A 469 -16.81 5.94 16.76
CA VAL A 469 -17.04 5.16 15.54
C VAL A 469 -18.52 5.21 15.19
N THR A 470 -18.84 5.84 14.06
CA THR A 470 -20.20 6.06 13.59
C THR A 470 -20.42 5.40 12.25
N ARG A 471 -21.58 4.76 12.05
CA ARG A 471 -22.04 4.35 10.72
C ARG A 471 -23.35 5.06 10.36
N LEU A 472 -23.35 5.80 9.27
CA LEU A 472 -24.56 6.36 8.67
C LEU A 472 -25.15 5.41 7.63
N ASN A 473 -26.48 5.40 7.52
CA ASN A 473 -27.14 4.73 6.42
C ASN A 473 -26.79 5.37 5.06
N ALA A 474 -27.12 4.69 3.96
CA ALA A 474 -26.78 5.15 2.62
C ALA A 474 -27.39 6.51 2.21
N ALA A 475 -28.47 6.92 2.88
CA ALA A 475 -29.16 8.18 2.64
C ALA A 475 -28.62 9.35 3.48
N GLY A 476 -27.70 9.09 4.43
CA GLY A 476 -27.16 10.12 5.33
C GLY A 476 -28.17 10.71 6.32
N ASN A 477 -29.29 10.01 6.57
CA ASN A 477 -30.40 10.53 7.38
C ASN A 477 -30.65 9.78 8.70
N ALA A 478 -29.88 8.72 8.96
CA ALA A 478 -29.92 8.02 10.24
C ALA A 478 -28.56 7.36 10.53
N LEU A 479 -28.22 7.32 11.82
CA LEU A 479 -27.13 6.48 12.32
C LEU A 479 -27.63 5.03 12.44
N GLU A 480 -26.88 4.08 11.89
CA GLU A 480 -27.13 2.66 12.09
C GLU A 480 -26.46 2.14 13.37
N TYR A 481 -25.30 2.69 13.71
CA TYR A 481 -24.71 2.62 15.05
C TYR A 481 -23.80 3.83 15.27
N SER A 482 -23.57 4.17 16.53
CA SER A 482 -22.60 5.19 16.93
C SER A 482 -22.17 4.93 18.36
N THR A 483 -20.86 4.86 18.58
CA THR A 483 -20.23 4.44 19.84
C THR A 483 -18.99 5.28 20.14
N PHE A 484 -18.70 5.44 21.43
CA PHE A 484 -17.38 5.85 21.89
C PHE A 484 -16.39 4.67 21.84
N LEU A 485 -15.11 5.02 21.81
CA LEU A 485 -13.96 4.12 21.91
C LEU A 485 -12.84 4.89 22.62
N GLY A 486 -12.61 4.61 23.90
CA GLY A 486 -11.64 5.41 24.65
C GLY A 486 -11.43 4.94 26.09
N SER A 487 -10.53 5.64 26.75
CA SER A 487 -10.15 5.53 28.15
C SER A 487 -10.80 6.66 28.96
N GLY A 488 -10.34 6.90 30.18
CA GLY A 488 -10.70 8.09 30.97
C GLY A 488 -9.88 9.32 30.63
N GLY A 489 -9.02 9.26 29.61
CA GLY A 489 -8.09 10.31 29.20
C GLY A 489 -8.41 10.89 27.82
N THR A 490 -7.40 11.03 26.97
CA THR A 490 -7.52 11.55 25.61
C THR A 490 -7.36 10.43 24.60
N ASP A 491 -8.38 10.24 23.77
CA ASP A 491 -8.48 9.19 22.77
C ASP A 491 -8.92 9.78 21.43
N ARG A 492 -8.22 9.41 20.36
CA ARG A 492 -8.49 9.94 19.01
C ARG A 492 -8.45 8.84 17.97
N GLY A 493 -9.54 8.67 17.24
CA GLY A 493 -9.60 7.81 16.06
C GLY A 493 -9.05 8.56 14.85
N ASN A 494 -7.94 8.09 14.28
CA ASN A 494 -7.24 8.77 13.18
C ASN A 494 -7.67 8.29 11.81
N ALA A 495 -7.85 6.98 11.66
CA ALA A 495 -8.23 6.38 10.39
C ALA A 495 -9.13 5.16 10.60
N ILE A 496 -9.97 4.92 9.61
CA ILE A 496 -10.93 3.82 9.60
C ILE A 496 -10.90 3.10 8.25
N ALA A 497 -10.94 1.76 8.28
CA ALA A 497 -11.12 0.90 7.12
C ALA A 497 -12.29 -0.06 7.36
N VAL A 498 -12.94 -0.53 6.30
CA VAL A 498 -14.10 -1.43 6.40
C VAL A 498 -13.94 -2.60 5.45
N ASP A 499 -14.15 -3.80 5.97
CA ASP A 499 -14.03 -5.02 5.18
C ASP A 499 -15.35 -5.43 4.48
N ALA A 500 -15.29 -6.45 3.64
CA ALA A 500 -16.46 -6.98 2.94
C ALA A 500 -17.51 -7.62 3.87
N ALA A 501 -17.17 -7.88 5.14
CA ALA A 501 -18.12 -8.32 6.17
C ALA A 501 -18.73 -7.14 6.94
N ASN A 502 -18.44 -5.89 6.52
CA ASN A 502 -18.92 -4.64 7.10
C ASN A 502 -18.39 -4.36 8.52
N ARG A 503 -17.24 -4.95 8.88
CA ARG A 503 -16.54 -4.71 10.14
C ARG A 503 -15.65 -3.49 10.01
N ALA A 504 -15.71 -2.61 11.01
CA ALA A 504 -14.89 -1.40 11.07
C ALA A 504 -13.57 -1.67 11.78
N TYR A 505 -12.47 -1.26 11.17
CA TYR A 505 -11.12 -1.30 11.69
C TYR A 505 -10.67 0.14 11.95
N VAL A 506 -10.27 0.46 13.17
CA VAL A 506 -9.90 1.81 13.59
C VAL A 506 -8.50 1.79 14.18
N THR A 507 -7.67 2.74 13.75
CA THR A 507 -6.40 3.06 14.40
C THR A 507 -6.43 4.48 14.95
N GLY A 508 -5.65 4.72 15.99
CA GLY A 508 -5.60 6.03 16.62
C GLY A 508 -4.52 6.14 17.67
N VAL A 509 -4.72 7.04 18.62
CA VAL A 509 -3.87 7.23 19.79
C VAL A 509 -4.72 7.30 21.06
N THR A 510 -4.17 6.80 22.17
CA THR A 510 -4.76 6.87 23.51
C THR A 510 -3.67 7.17 24.53
N ASP A 511 -3.95 7.98 25.55
CA ASP A 511 -3.05 8.19 26.71
C ASP A 511 -3.43 7.33 27.92
N ASN A 512 -4.47 6.50 27.79
CA ASN A 512 -5.02 5.64 28.84
C ASN A 512 -5.21 6.36 30.20
N GLY A 513 -5.52 7.65 30.17
CA GLY A 513 -5.64 8.50 31.35
C GLY A 513 -6.86 8.15 32.22
N GLY A 514 -6.85 8.64 33.46
CA GLY A 514 -7.98 8.52 34.38
C GLY A 514 -8.15 7.15 35.05
N LEU A 515 -9.38 6.81 35.44
CA LEU A 515 -9.73 5.54 36.13
C LEU A 515 -10.32 4.49 35.20
N ILE A 516 -10.67 4.88 33.97
CA ILE A 516 -11.26 4.02 32.95
C ILE A 516 -10.15 3.70 31.96
N LEU A 517 -9.88 2.42 31.74
CA LEU A 517 -8.81 2.00 30.83
C LEU A 517 -9.35 1.87 29.41
N PHE A 518 -8.49 2.12 28.42
CA PHE A 518 -8.80 1.87 27.02
C PHE A 518 -9.24 0.41 26.84
N PRO A 519 -10.35 0.14 26.13
CA PRO A 519 -10.90 -1.20 26.06
C PRO A 519 -10.04 -2.10 25.18
N THR A 520 -9.44 -3.13 25.76
CA THR A 520 -8.73 -4.20 25.05
C THR A 520 -9.47 -5.53 25.17
N THR A 521 -9.22 -6.46 24.25
CA THR A 521 -9.86 -7.79 24.25
C THR A 521 -8.90 -8.87 24.71
N ALA A 522 -9.34 -9.82 25.53
CA ALA A 522 -8.48 -10.91 25.98
C ALA A 522 -7.88 -11.71 24.80
N GLY A 523 -6.55 -11.91 24.84
CA GLY A 523 -5.81 -12.64 23.82
C GLY A 523 -5.42 -11.85 22.58
N SER A 524 -5.71 -10.54 22.54
CA SER A 524 -5.12 -9.65 21.53
C SER A 524 -3.61 -9.47 21.74
N PHE A 525 -2.94 -8.91 20.72
CA PHE A 525 -1.48 -8.80 20.65
C PHE A 525 -0.88 -8.14 21.91
N ASP A 526 -1.43 -7.01 22.31
CA ASP A 526 -1.06 -6.32 23.53
C ASP A 526 -2.29 -5.72 24.22
N THR A 527 -2.46 -6.06 25.50
CA THR A 527 -3.53 -5.56 26.36
C THR A 527 -3.00 -4.59 27.43
N THR A 528 -1.71 -4.26 27.39
CA THR A 528 -1.04 -3.40 28.37
C THR A 528 -0.67 -2.08 27.71
N PHE A 529 -1.01 -0.98 28.38
CA PHE A 529 -0.54 0.34 27.99
C PHE A 529 0.90 0.52 28.47
N ASN A 530 1.84 0.72 27.55
CA ASN A 530 3.27 0.63 27.83
C ASN A 530 3.99 1.98 27.86
N GLY A 531 3.32 3.06 27.43
CA GLY A 531 3.95 4.36 27.21
C GLY A 531 3.25 5.55 27.84
N VAL A 532 3.42 6.72 27.20
CA VAL A 532 2.70 7.96 27.52
C VAL A 532 1.49 8.13 26.61
N GLN A 533 1.63 7.71 25.36
CA GLN A 533 0.57 7.60 24.36
C GLN A 533 0.89 6.37 23.51
N ASP A 534 -0.05 5.46 23.38
CA ASP A 534 0.10 4.29 22.53
C ASP A 534 -0.85 4.39 21.34
N ALA A 535 -0.41 3.88 20.19
CA ALA A 535 -1.33 3.63 19.11
C ALA A 535 -2.25 2.47 19.51
N PHE A 536 -3.48 2.47 19.03
CA PHE A 536 -4.39 1.34 19.18
C PHE A 536 -4.82 0.80 17.82
N VAL A 537 -5.21 -0.47 17.79
CA VAL A 537 -5.90 -1.09 16.64
C VAL A 537 -7.13 -1.82 17.14
N THR A 538 -8.30 -1.38 16.71
CA THR A 538 -9.60 -1.91 17.11
C THR A 538 -10.36 -2.44 15.90
N ARG A 539 -10.99 -3.61 16.03
CA ARG A 539 -12.01 -4.08 15.09
C ARG A 539 -13.35 -4.27 15.79
N LEU A 540 -14.39 -3.59 15.30
CA LEU A 540 -15.77 -3.78 15.74
C LEU A 540 -16.45 -4.85 14.89
N ASN A 541 -17.43 -5.54 15.48
CA ASN A 541 -18.32 -6.39 14.70
C ASN A 541 -19.16 -5.55 13.71
N ALA A 542 -19.80 -6.22 12.75
CA ALA A 542 -20.55 -5.56 11.69
C ALA A 542 -21.77 -4.73 12.15
N VAL A 543 -22.18 -4.82 13.41
CA VAL A 543 -23.31 -4.06 13.97
C VAL A 543 -22.88 -3.00 14.99
N GLY A 544 -21.59 -2.89 15.30
CA GLY A 544 -21.05 -1.88 16.22
C GLY A 544 -21.34 -2.12 17.71
N THR A 545 -21.62 -3.37 18.10
CA THR A 545 -22.05 -3.72 19.47
C THR A 545 -20.95 -4.41 20.31
N MET A 546 -19.87 -4.86 19.67
CA MET A 546 -18.75 -5.52 20.37
C MET A 546 -17.44 -5.31 19.65
N LEU A 547 -16.34 -5.33 20.41
CA LEU A 547 -14.98 -5.47 19.91
C LEU A 547 -14.75 -6.94 19.51
N GLU A 548 -14.43 -7.19 18.24
CA GLU A 548 -13.91 -8.50 17.81
C GLU A 548 -12.45 -8.66 18.23
N TYR A 549 -11.68 -7.57 18.16
CA TYR A 549 -10.43 -7.42 18.90
C TYR A 549 -10.15 -5.94 19.17
N SER A 550 -9.37 -5.67 20.20
CA SER A 550 -8.74 -4.36 20.45
C SER A 550 -7.40 -4.56 21.14
N THR A 551 -6.37 -3.90 20.64
CA THR A 551 -4.97 -4.04 21.08
C THR A 551 -4.27 -2.69 21.09
N PHE A 552 -3.29 -2.53 21.98
CA PHE A 552 -2.28 -1.49 21.84
C PHE A 552 -1.26 -1.87 20.77
N LEU A 553 -0.56 -0.86 20.25
CA LEU A 553 0.56 -0.94 19.33
C LEU A 553 1.52 0.20 19.67
N GLY A 554 2.48 -0.05 20.55
CA GLY A 554 3.39 0.99 21.03
C GLY A 554 4.44 0.43 21.97
N GLY A 555 5.33 1.30 22.44
CA GLY A 555 6.42 1.02 23.35
C GLY A 555 6.40 1.93 24.57
N ALA A 556 7.57 2.36 25.04
CA ALA A 556 7.71 3.08 26.30
C ALA A 556 7.41 4.59 26.22
N PHE A 557 7.25 5.15 25.02
CA PHE A 557 7.09 6.58 24.78
C PHE A 557 5.80 6.88 24.01
N GLU A 558 5.83 7.85 23.08
CA GLU A 558 4.67 8.27 22.30
C GLU A 558 4.65 7.50 20.99
N ASP A 559 3.52 6.87 20.69
CA ASP A 559 3.26 6.08 19.50
C ASP A 559 1.88 6.46 18.96
N VAL A 560 1.81 6.82 17.67
CA VAL A 560 0.58 7.35 17.06
C VAL A 560 0.27 6.58 15.79
N GLY A 561 -0.86 5.87 15.75
CA GLY A 561 -1.34 5.22 14.54
C GLY A 561 -2.13 6.21 13.69
N ARG A 562 -1.64 6.57 12.50
CA ARG A 562 -2.23 7.62 11.65
C ARG A 562 -3.06 7.08 10.49
N GLY A 563 -2.61 6.01 9.86
CA GLY A 563 -3.27 5.40 8.72
C GLY A 563 -3.55 3.92 8.95
N ILE A 564 -4.69 3.43 8.46
CA ILE A 564 -5.04 2.01 8.46
C ILE A 564 -5.58 1.58 7.09
N ALA A 565 -5.11 0.43 6.61
CA ALA A 565 -5.65 -0.28 5.46
C ALA A 565 -5.84 -1.77 5.81
N ILE A 566 -6.60 -2.50 4.99
CA ILE A 566 -6.88 -3.92 5.22
C ILE A 566 -6.70 -4.73 3.95
N ASP A 567 -6.26 -5.97 4.08
CA ASP A 567 -6.20 -6.91 2.96
C ASP A 567 -7.47 -7.76 2.81
N GLY A 568 -7.52 -8.58 1.75
CA GLY A 568 -8.67 -9.42 1.44
C GLY A 568 -8.95 -10.56 2.43
N VAL A 569 -8.02 -10.85 3.35
CA VAL A 569 -8.21 -11.85 4.43
C VAL A 569 -8.45 -11.20 5.79
N GLY A 570 -8.40 -9.87 5.87
CA GLY A 570 -8.74 -9.07 7.03
C GLY A 570 -7.58 -8.76 7.98
N ASN A 571 -6.33 -8.91 7.54
CA ASN A 571 -5.18 -8.36 8.26
C ASN A 571 -5.22 -6.83 8.18
N ALA A 572 -4.82 -6.16 9.25
CA ALA A 572 -4.75 -4.70 9.32
C ALA A 572 -3.33 -4.23 9.09
N TYR A 573 -3.16 -3.22 8.25
CA TYR A 573 -1.90 -2.54 7.96
C TYR A 573 -1.96 -1.14 8.56
N ILE A 574 -1.02 -0.81 9.44
CA ILE A 574 -0.99 0.44 10.18
C ILE A 574 0.31 1.16 9.84
N THR A 575 0.22 2.46 9.60
CA THR A 575 1.38 3.36 9.63
C THR A 575 1.14 4.49 10.61
N GLY A 576 2.23 5.13 11.02
CA GLY A 576 2.22 6.14 12.04
C GLY A 576 3.64 6.59 12.35
N ASP A 577 3.81 7.16 13.54
CA ASP A 577 5.11 7.57 14.07
C ASP A 577 5.31 7.04 15.49
N THR A 578 6.58 6.84 15.85
CA THR A 578 6.99 6.29 17.14
C THR A 578 8.20 7.01 17.69
N ARG A 579 8.14 7.36 18.98
CA ARG A 579 9.28 7.81 19.79
C ARG A 579 9.86 6.71 20.67
N SER A 580 9.33 5.50 20.54
CA SER A 580 9.69 4.35 21.36
C SER A 580 10.87 3.61 20.75
N ASP A 581 11.98 3.46 21.49
CA ASP A 581 13.10 2.58 21.06
C ASP A 581 12.72 1.09 21.10
N ASN A 582 11.67 0.77 21.85
CA ASN A 582 11.10 -0.55 22.04
C ASN A 582 9.75 -0.74 21.33
N PHE A 583 9.45 0.03 20.28
CA PHE A 583 8.29 -0.22 19.43
C PHE A 583 8.31 -1.69 18.95
N PRO A 584 7.16 -2.39 18.98
CA PRO A 584 7.13 -3.81 18.69
C PRO A 584 7.43 -4.09 17.22
N THR A 585 8.56 -4.73 16.94
CA THR A 585 8.96 -5.17 15.58
C THR A 585 8.70 -6.68 15.39
N ALA A 586 8.48 -7.11 14.15
CA ALA A 586 8.17 -8.50 13.82
C ALA A 586 8.48 -8.85 12.35
N GLY A 587 8.57 -10.14 12.05
CA GLY A 587 8.60 -10.62 10.66
C GLY A 587 9.86 -10.26 9.87
N SER A 588 11.03 -10.22 10.54
CA SER A 588 12.28 -9.69 9.97
C SER A 588 12.13 -8.23 9.54
N PRO A 589 12.05 -7.28 10.50
CA PRO A 589 11.83 -5.87 10.21
C PRO A 589 12.84 -5.32 9.21
N PHE A 590 12.38 -4.45 8.31
CA PHE A 590 13.30 -3.66 7.48
C PHE A 590 14.26 -2.83 8.34
N GLN A 591 13.78 -2.24 9.42
CA GLN A 591 14.56 -1.49 10.38
C GLN A 591 14.11 -1.91 11.77
N ALA A 592 15.03 -2.51 12.54
CA ALA A 592 14.74 -3.13 13.83
C ALA A 592 14.79 -2.15 15.02
N ALA A 593 15.37 -0.96 14.82
CA ALA A 593 15.51 0.08 15.82
C ALA A 593 15.31 1.45 15.16
N ARG A 594 14.76 2.39 15.93
CA ARG A 594 14.61 3.79 15.52
C ARG A 594 15.96 4.40 15.13
N ALA A 595 16.00 5.13 14.03
CA ALA A 595 17.21 5.79 13.52
C ALA A 595 17.31 7.25 13.98
N GLY A 596 16.18 7.89 14.33
CA GLY A 596 16.12 9.28 14.79
C GLY A 596 15.38 9.47 16.12
N LEU A 597 14.90 10.70 16.34
CA LEU A 597 14.10 11.08 17.52
C LEU A 597 12.63 10.70 17.38
N GLN A 598 12.18 10.35 16.19
CA GLN A 598 10.82 9.91 15.90
C GLN A 598 10.85 9.32 14.51
N ASP A 599 10.56 8.03 14.35
CA ASP A 599 10.54 7.40 13.04
C ASP A 599 9.11 7.05 12.66
N ALA A 600 8.84 6.97 11.35
CA ALA A 600 7.62 6.33 10.90
C ALA A 600 7.67 4.83 11.24
N PHE A 601 6.52 4.17 11.28
CA PHE A 601 6.45 2.72 11.36
C PHE A 601 5.49 2.14 10.32
N VAL A 602 5.68 0.85 10.02
CA VAL A 602 4.75 0.07 9.19
C VAL A 602 4.52 -1.29 9.85
N THR A 603 3.27 -1.56 10.21
CA THR A 603 2.86 -2.76 10.95
C THR A 603 1.75 -3.49 10.21
N LYS A 604 1.87 -4.82 10.06
CA LYS A 604 0.79 -5.71 9.65
C LYS A 604 0.36 -6.57 10.84
N LEU A 605 -0.83 -6.31 11.37
CA LEU A 605 -1.48 -7.11 12.41
C LEU A 605 -2.33 -8.20 11.76
N ASN A 606 -2.24 -9.43 12.28
CA ASN A 606 -3.02 -10.54 11.73
C ASN A 606 -4.53 -10.33 11.87
N ALA A 607 -5.32 -11.04 11.06
CA ALA A 607 -6.78 -10.92 11.05
C ALA A 607 -7.46 -11.30 12.37
N THR A 608 -6.78 -11.96 13.30
CA THR A 608 -7.32 -12.27 14.64
C THR A 608 -6.99 -11.19 15.67
N GLY A 609 -6.13 -10.22 15.34
CA GLY A 609 -5.66 -9.19 16.26
C GLY A 609 -4.71 -9.71 17.35
N THR A 610 -4.19 -10.93 17.19
CA THR A 610 -3.44 -11.64 18.24
C THR A 610 -1.92 -11.57 18.06
N GLY A 611 -1.44 -11.06 16.93
CA GLY A 611 -0.01 -11.02 16.66
C GLY A 611 0.37 -10.25 15.40
N LEU A 612 1.58 -9.72 15.41
CA LEU A 612 2.19 -9.01 14.30
C LEU A 612 2.71 -10.01 13.27
N VAL A 613 2.29 -9.87 12.02
CA VAL A 613 2.84 -10.60 10.87
C VAL A 613 4.17 -9.97 10.45
N TYR A 614 4.19 -8.64 10.41
CA TYR A 614 5.35 -7.81 10.09
C TYR A 614 5.25 -6.51 10.88
N SER A 615 6.36 -5.96 11.33
CA SER A 615 6.40 -4.62 11.91
C SER A 615 7.81 -4.08 11.86
N THR A 616 7.98 -2.84 11.39
CA THR A 616 9.27 -2.19 11.19
C THR A 616 9.20 -0.71 11.54
N TYR A 617 10.34 -0.14 11.94
CA TYR A 617 10.57 1.29 11.81
C TYR A 617 10.81 1.65 10.32
N LEU A 618 10.66 2.92 9.98
CA LEU A 618 10.92 3.49 8.67
C LEU A 618 11.36 4.95 8.87
N GLY A 619 12.67 5.18 8.93
CA GLY A 619 13.17 6.54 9.17
C GLY A 619 14.68 6.70 8.96
N GLY A 620 15.10 7.96 8.89
CA GLY A 620 16.48 8.40 8.97
C GLY A 620 16.81 8.91 10.37
N SER A 621 17.87 9.71 10.50
CA SER A 621 18.28 10.29 11.79
C SER A 621 17.42 11.47 12.30
N GLU A 622 16.39 11.84 11.55
CA GLU A 622 15.53 13.00 11.84
C GLU A 622 14.14 12.57 12.33
N THR A 623 13.18 13.50 12.31
CA THR A 623 11.77 13.17 12.52
C THR A 623 11.16 12.67 11.21
N ASP A 624 10.62 11.46 11.24
CA ASP A 624 9.89 10.84 10.14
C ASP A 624 8.49 10.45 10.61
N ILE A 625 7.49 10.76 9.79
CA ILE A 625 6.09 10.53 10.12
C ILE A 625 5.41 9.80 8.97
N GLY A 626 4.81 8.64 9.25
CA GLY A 626 3.95 7.93 8.31
C GLY A 626 2.51 8.45 8.41
N ASN A 627 2.05 9.24 7.44
CA ASN A 627 0.72 9.86 7.47
C ASN A 627 -0.37 8.97 6.88
N GLY A 628 -0.08 8.22 5.81
CA GLY A 628 -1.07 7.43 5.09
C GLY A 628 -0.54 6.09 4.62
N ILE A 629 -1.41 5.07 4.62
CA ILE A 629 -1.12 3.73 4.12
C ILE A 629 -2.24 3.21 3.22
N ALA A 630 -1.88 2.54 2.13
CA ALA A 630 -2.78 1.83 1.24
C ALA A 630 -2.24 0.43 0.93
N VAL A 631 -3.13 -0.50 0.60
CA VAL A 631 -2.77 -1.90 0.28
C VAL A 631 -3.33 -2.27 -1.09
N ASP A 632 -2.49 -2.87 -1.94
CA ASP A 632 -2.93 -3.36 -3.25
C ASP A 632 -3.52 -4.78 -3.18
N PRO A 633 -4.17 -5.29 -4.25
CA PRO A 633 -4.72 -6.65 -4.27
C PRO A 633 -3.70 -7.79 -4.16
N LEU A 634 -2.40 -7.48 -4.16
CA LEU A 634 -1.29 -8.42 -3.95
C LEU A 634 -0.73 -8.31 -2.52
N ASP A 635 -1.43 -7.59 -1.64
CA ASP A 635 -1.11 -7.39 -0.23
C ASP A 635 0.17 -6.58 0.01
N ASN A 636 0.60 -5.78 -0.98
CA ASN A 636 1.72 -4.85 -0.83
C ASN A 636 1.26 -3.58 -0.10
N ALA A 637 2.04 -3.13 0.87
CA ALA A 637 1.78 -1.89 1.59
C ALA A 637 2.47 -0.71 0.91
N TYR A 638 1.75 0.39 0.76
CA TYR A 638 2.22 1.66 0.23
C TYR A 638 2.06 2.73 1.30
N VAL A 639 3.13 3.42 1.64
CA VAL A 639 3.16 4.40 2.73
C VAL A 639 3.63 5.75 2.21
N THR A 640 2.99 6.82 2.65
CA THR A 640 3.44 8.19 2.44
C THR A 640 3.53 8.94 3.76
N GLY A 641 4.27 10.03 3.76
CA GLY A 641 4.56 10.78 4.97
C GLY A 641 5.51 11.94 4.72
N GLU A 642 6.14 12.39 5.79
CA GLU A 642 7.15 13.46 5.78
C GLU A 642 8.43 13.03 6.51
N THR A 643 9.56 13.62 6.11
CA THR A 643 10.88 13.42 6.71
C THR A 643 11.56 14.78 6.93
N GLY A 644 12.18 14.97 8.11
CA GLY A 644 12.73 16.26 8.58
C GLY A 644 14.08 16.69 7.98
N PRO A 645 14.54 17.93 8.25
CA PRO A 645 15.63 18.61 7.55
C PRO A 645 17.01 17.95 7.67
N ALA A 646 17.81 18.03 6.60
CA ALA A 646 19.13 17.42 6.51
C ALA A 646 20.15 18.03 7.48
N GLY A 647 20.81 17.18 8.28
CA GLY A 647 21.96 17.56 9.10
C GLY A 647 22.77 16.43 9.72
N VAL A 648 22.50 15.15 9.39
CA VAL A 648 22.86 14.01 10.26
C VAL A 648 23.30 12.75 9.49
N PRO A 649 23.96 11.79 10.17
CA PRO A 649 24.75 10.71 9.56
C PRO A 649 23.99 9.67 8.72
N THR A 650 22.68 9.51 8.89
CA THR A 650 21.89 8.45 8.24
C THR A 650 20.67 9.03 7.50
N PRO A 651 20.68 9.04 6.15
CA PRO A 651 19.57 9.56 5.37
C PRO A 651 18.33 8.66 5.49
N PHE A 652 17.14 9.22 5.27
CA PHE A 652 15.91 8.44 5.14
C PHE A 652 16.10 7.34 4.08
N PRO A 653 15.62 6.10 4.34
CA PRO A 653 15.85 4.97 3.46
C PRO A 653 15.17 5.18 2.11
N THR A 654 15.96 5.23 1.05
CA THR A 654 15.49 5.19 -0.34
C THR A 654 16.02 3.95 -1.06
N THR A 655 15.41 3.57 -2.18
CA THR A 655 15.84 2.41 -2.98
C THR A 655 16.58 2.79 -4.24
N ALA A 656 17.39 1.86 -4.73
CA ALA A 656 18.04 1.99 -6.02
C ALA A 656 16.98 2.12 -7.13
N GLY A 657 17.12 3.15 -7.95
CA GLY A 657 16.25 3.40 -9.09
C GLY A 657 14.93 4.08 -8.74
N ALA A 658 14.68 4.43 -7.48
CA ALA A 658 13.53 5.23 -7.11
C ALA A 658 13.56 6.62 -7.79
N PHE A 659 12.38 7.23 -7.90
CA PHE A 659 12.15 8.47 -8.64
C PHE A 659 13.07 9.60 -8.16
N ASP A 660 13.10 9.83 -6.85
CA ASP A 660 14.08 10.68 -6.18
C ASP A 660 14.67 9.95 -4.96
N THR A 661 15.97 10.08 -4.82
CA THR A 661 16.75 9.47 -3.74
C THR A 661 17.53 10.53 -2.96
N THR A 662 17.25 11.81 -3.23
CA THR A 662 17.89 12.99 -2.64
C THR A 662 16.90 13.65 -1.73
N PHE A 663 17.32 13.87 -0.50
CA PHE A 663 16.62 14.79 0.36
C PHE A 663 16.98 16.22 -0.03
N ASN A 664 15.98 17.09 -0.12
CA ASN A 664 16.10 18.46 -0.58
C ASN A 664 15.80 19.43 0.59
N ASP A 665 16.78 19.53 1.48
CA ASP A 665 17.05 20.52 2.53
C ASP A 665 16.04 20.79 3.68
N VAL A 666 14.71 20.85 3.52
CA VAL A 666 13.80 21.25 4.65
C VAL A 666 12.89 20.13 5.14
N ILE A 667 11.83 19.78 4.42
CA ILE A 667 10.98 18.63 4.75
C ILE A 667 10.55 18.04 3.43
N ASP A 668 10.80 16.75 3.21
CA ASP A 668 10.37 16.06 1.99
C ASP A 668 9.23 15.10 2.27
N ALA A 669 8.30 15.00 1.32
CA ALA A 669 7.38 13.87 1.33
C ALA A 669 8.12 12.61 0.89
N PHE A 670 7.68 11.45 1.36
CA PHE A 670 8.18 10.17 0.87
C PHE A 670 7.05 9.27 0.35
N ILE A 671 7.44 8.30 -0.49
CA ILE A 671 6.59 7.17 -0.91
C ILE A 671 7.41 5.89 -0.78
N ALA A 672 6.94 4.96 0.06
CA ALA A 672 7.54 3.65 0.23
C ALA A 672 6.57 2.54 -0.16
N LYS A 673 7.08 1.49 -0.83
CA LYS A 673 6.36 0.25 -1.09
C LYS A 673 7.09 -0.92 -0.43
N LEU A 674 6.37 -1.65 0.41
CA LEU A 674 6.87 -2.84 1.11
C LEU A 674 6.16 -4.08 0.58
N MET A 675 6.95 -5.10 0.19
CA MET A 675 6.47 -6.42 -0.19
C MET A 675 6.55 -7.34 1.04
N GLU A 676 5.54 -8.17 1.24
CA GLU A 676 5.60 -9.21 2.27
C GLU A 676 6.60 -10.31 1.87
N SER A 677 7.46 -10.71 2.81
CA SER A 677 8.08 -12.03 2.80
C SER A 677 7.14 -12.97 3.55
N PRO A 678 6.56 -14.02 2.92
CA PRO A 678 5.66 -14.90 3.66
C PRO A 678 6.38 -15.53 4.86
N ALA A 679 5.78 -15.39 6.05
CA ALA A 679 6.37 -15.86 7.30
C ALA A 679 6.75 -17.36 7.24
N ALA A 680 7.93 -17.68 7.76
CA ALA A 680 8.38 -19.05 7.99
C ALA A 680 7.43 -19.74 8.99
N GLY A 681 6.88 -20.88 8.59
CA GLY A 681 5.84 -21.58 9.34
C GLY A 681 6.24 -21.95 10.77
N ALA A 682 5.39 -21.56 11.72
CA ALA A 682 5.27 -22.26 12.99
C ALA A 682 4.56 -23.61 12.73
N GLY A 683 5.26 -24.71 12.99
CA GLY A 683 4.74 -26.05 12.76
C GLY A 683 3.62 -26.44 13.73
N GLY A 684 2.55 -27.05 13.18
CA GLY A 684 1.66 -27.93 13.95
C GLY A 684 0.17 -27.90 13.56
N GLY A 685 -0.23 -28.73 12.59
CA GLY A 685 -1.56 -29.38 12.60
C GLY A 685 -2.66 -28.89 11.64
N GLY A 686 -2.62 -29.36 10.38
CA GLY A 686 -3.77 -29.87 9.61
C GLY A 686 -4.96 -28.95 9.27
N GLY A 687 -5.03 -28.49 8.00
CA GLY A 687 -6.28 -28.04 7.37
C GLY A 687 -6.08 -26.99 6.27
N GLY A 688 -5.62 -27.41 5.07
CA GLY A 688 -5.30 -26.50 3.97
C GLY A 688 -6.51 -25.79 3.35
N GLY A 689 -6.52 -24.46 3.41
CA GLY A 689 -7.37 -23.58 2.59
C GLY A 689 -6.55 -22.95 1.46
N SER A 690 -6.69 -23.46 0.24
CA SER A 690 -6.12 -22.85 -0.96
C SER A 690 -7.05 -21.78 -1.52
N SER A 691 -6.52 -20.58 -1.80
CA SER A 691 -7.19 -19.47 -2.50
C SER A 691 -7.80 -19.92 -3.84
N GLY A 692 -9.14 -20.04 -3.89
CA GLY A 692 -9.85 -20.73 -4.97
C GLY A 692 -10.49 -19.83 -6.04
N PHE A 693 -9.85 -19.71 -7.21
CA PHE A 693 -10.42 -19.11 -8.43
C PHE A 693 -11.29 -20.09 -9.26
N CYS A 694 -12.47 -19.65 -9.72
CA CYS A 694 -13.27 -20.41 -10.71
C CYS A 694 -12.75 -20.18 -12.15
N PHE A 695 -11.59 -20.75 -12.50
CA PHE A 695 -10.88 -20.53 -13.78
C PHE A 695 -11.74 -20.49 -15.06
N ILE A 696 -12.56 -21.51 -15.34
CA ILE A 696 -13.37 -21.57 -16.58
C ILE A 696 -14.46 -20.49 -16.59
N ALA A 697 -15.12 -20.27 -15.45
CA ALA A 697 -16.14 -19.24 -15.32
C ALA A 697 -15.52 -17.83 -15.41
N THR A 698 -14.36 -17.60 -14.79
CA THR A 698 -13.61 -16.35 -14.91
C THR A 698 -13.17 -16.07 -16.34
N ALA A 699 -12.64 -17.09 -17.06
CA ALA A 699 -12.27 -16.96 -18.46
C ALA A 699 -13.49 -16.60 -19.34
N ALA A 700 -14.65 -17.22 -19.09
CA ALA A 700 -15.87 -16.97 -19.82
C ALA A 700 -16.47 -15.58 -19.52
N PHE A 701 -16.63 -15.19 -18.25
CA PHE A 701 -17.31 -13.96 -17.84
C PHE A 701 -16.38 -12.74 -17.70
N GLY A 702 -15.07 -12.92 -17.89
CA GLY A 702 -14.09 -11.84 -18.03
C GLY A 702 -13.60 -11.22 -16.72
N SER A 703 -14.20 -11.57 -15.58
CA SER A 703 -13.75 -11.11 -14.27
C SER A 703 -14.05 -12.16 -13.18
N PRO A 704 -13.14 -12.38 -12.22
CA PRO A 704 -13.45 -13.19 -11.04
C PRO A 704 -14.50 -12.53 -10.12
N LEU A 705 -14.78 -11.23 -10.33
CA LEU A 705 -15.83 -10.46 -9.64
C LEU A 705 -17.17 -10.46 -10.38
N ALA A 706 -17.28 -11.09 -11.56
CA ALA A 706 -18.55 -11.19 -12.26
C ALA A 706 -19.61 -11.89 -11.35
N PRO A 707 -20.85 -11.38 -11.25
CA PRO A 707 -21.87 -11.92 -10.35
C PRO A 707 -22.11 -13.42 -10.52
N GLN A 708 -22.01 -13.90 -11.77
CA GLN A 708 -22.14 -15.32 -12.12
C GLN A 708 -21.01 -16.17 -11.54
N VAL A 709 -19.77 -15.64 -11.50
CA VAL A 709 -18.59 -16.32 -10.98
C VAL A 709 -18.63 -16.34 -9.46
N GLN A 710 -19.08 -15.25 -8.83
CA GLN A 710 -19.29 -15.15 -7.38
C GLN A 710 -20.32 -16.16 -6.89
N LEU A 711 -21.47 -16.27 -7.59
CA LEU A 711 -22.50 -17.25 -7.25
C LEU A 711 -21.97 -18.70 -7.28
N LEU A 712 -21.15 -19.06 -8.27
CA LEU A 712 -20.55 -20.40 -8.38
C LEU A 712 -19.51 -20.66 -7.27
N ARG A 713 -18.76 -19.62 -6.85
CA ARG A 713 -17.82 -19.70 -5.73
C ARG A 713 -18.55 -19.93 -4.41
N GLU A 714 -19.60 -19.16 -4.17
CA GLU A 714 -20.43 -19.27 -2.97
C GLU A 714 -21.08 -20.66 -2.87
N PHE A 715 -21.60 -21.19 -3.99
CA PHE A 715 -22.14 -22.55 -4.04
C PHE A 715 -21.07 -23.62 -3.77
N ARG A 716 -19.86 -23.46 -4.33
CA ARG A 716 -18.73 -24.35 -4.06
C ARG A 716 -18.40 -24.37 -2.57
N ASP A 717 -18.25 -23.20 -1.97
CA ASP A 717 -17.78 -23.06 -0.59
C ASP A 717 -18.83 -23.55 0.41
N ARG A 718 -20.10 -23.20 0.20
CA ARG A 718 -21.19 -23.61 1.10
C ARG A 718 -21.66 -25.05 0.93
N TYR A 719 -21.59 -25.63 -0.28
CA TYR A 719 -22.21 -26.93 -0.56
C TYR A 719 -21.27 -28.00 -1.10
N LEU A 720 -20.30 -27.66 -1.96
CA LEU A 720 -19.38 -28.67 -2.50
C LEU A 720 -18.27 -29.02 -1.50
N MET A 721 -17.75 -28.03 -0.78
CA MET A 721 -16.65 -28.25 0.16
C MET A 721 -17.07 -28.99 1.44
N THR A 722 -18.37 -29.06 1.74
CA THR A 722 -18.91 -29.72 2.94
C THR A 722 -18.96 -31.25 2.83
N SER A 723 -18.83 -31.82 1.62
CA SER A 723 -18.87 -33.28 1.39
C SER A 723 -17.60 -33.82 0.74
N ALA A 724 -17.23 -35.07 1.04
CA ALA A 724 -16.06 -35.71 0.42
C ALA A 724 -16.16 -35.82 -1.12
N PRO A 725 -17.33 -36.18 -1.72
CA PRO A 725 -17.49 -36.16 -3.17
C PRO A 725 -17.36 -34.75 -3.76
N GLY A 726 -17.90 -33.73 -3.09
CA GLY A 726 -17.79 -32.35 -3.55
C GLY A 726 -16.35 -31.83 -3.49
N ARG A 727 -15.57 -32.15 -2.44
CA ARG A 727 -14.14 -31.83 -2.37
C ARG A 727 -13.33 -32.51 -3.48
N LEU A 728 -13.65 -33.76 -3.83
CA LEU A 728 -13.03 -34.47 -4.95
C LEU A 728 -13.36 -33.84 -6.31
N PHE A 729 -14.61 -33.41 -6.50
CA PHE A 729 -15.02 -32.68 -7.70
C PHE A 729 -14.26 -31.35 -7.83
N VAL A 730 -14.18 -30.59 -6.74
CA VAL A 730 -13.48 -29.30 -6.71
C VAL A 730 -11.99 -29.48 -6.98
N SER A 731 -11.32 -30.43 -6.32
CA SER A 731 -9.89 -30.68 -6.55
C SER A 731 -9.59 -31.10 -8.00
N THR A 732 -10.47 -31.91 -8.59
CA THR A 732 -10.37 -32.32 -10.00
C THR A 732 -10.58 -31.13 -10.94
N TYR A 733 -11.57 -30.28 -10.67
CA TYR A 733 -11.78 -29.04 -11.41
C TYR A 733 -10.53 -28.15 -11.38
N TYR A 734 -9.94 -27.91 -10.21
CA TYR A 734 -8.74 -27.09 -10.06
C TYR A 734 -7.51 -27.66 -10.78
N ARG A 735 -7.39 -28.98 -10.85
CA ARG A 735 -6.30 -29.66 -11.55
C ARG A 735 -6.39 -29.56 -13.07
N ILE A 736 -7.59 -29.49 -13.64
CA ILE A 736 -7.82 -29.61 -15.09
C ILE A 736 -8.17 -28.26 -15.73
N SER A 737 -8.83 -27.38 -14.98
CA SER A 737 -9.40 -26.13 -15.49
C SER A 737 -8.41 -25.04 -15.95
N PRO A 738 -7.19 -24.86 -15.40
CA PRO A 738 -6.31 -23.76 -15.80
C PRO A 738 -5.93 -23.74 -17.30
N PRO A 739 -5.41 -24.83 -17.92
CA PRO A 739 -5.07 -24.82 -19.35
C PRO A 739 -6.32 -24.67 -20.24
N VAL A 740 -7.47 -25.19 -19.80
CA VAL A 740 -8.75 -25.05 -20.51
C VAL A 740 -9.23 -23.59 -20.46
N ALA A 741 -9.06 -22.92 -19.32
CA ALA A 741 -9.44 -21.53 -19.13
C ALA A 741 -8.58 -20.57 -19.96
N THR A 742 -7.27 -20.80 -20.06
CA THR A 742 -6.37 -20.01 -20.92
C THR A 742 -6.81 -20.10 -22.39
N PHE A 743 -7.13 -21.30 -22.87
CA PHE A 743 -7.62 -21.50 -24.23
C PHE A 743 -8.97 -20.83 -24.51
N ILE A 744 -9.88 -20.80 -23.52
CA ILE A 744 -11.17 -20.10 -23.63
C ILE A 744 -10.97 -18.58 -23.65
N ALA A 745 -10.05 -18.04 -22.85
CA ALA A 745 -9.84 -16.60 -22.71
C ALA A 745 -9.34 -15.92 -24.00
N GLU A 746 -8.70 -16.67 -24.89
CA GLU A 746 -8.14 -16.18 -26.17
C GLU A 746 -9.17 -16.05 -27.31
N SER A 747 -10.42 -16.49 -27.13
CA SER A 747 -11.44 -16.50 -28.19
C SER A 747 -12.83 -16.07 -27.72
N GLU A 748 -13.32 -14.94 -28.23
CA GLU A 748 -14.70 -14.47 -27.95
C GLU A 748 -15.78 -15.48 -28.38
N ALA A 749 -15.55 -16.26 -29.44
CA ALA A 749 -16.47 -17.31 -29.87
C ALA A 749 -16.54 -18.46 -28.84
N LEU A 750 -15.40 -18.89 -28.29
CA LEU A 750 -15.38 -19.92 -27.24
C LEU A 750 -15.97 -19.39 -25.93
N ARG A 751 -15.71 -18.13 -25.56
CA ARG A 751 -16.34 -17.49 -24.40
C ARG A 751 -17.85 -17.49 -24.53
N ALA A 752 -18.40 -17.15 -25.70
CA ALA A 752 -19.84 -17.17 -25.95
C ALA A 752 -20.43 -18.59 -25.80
N ILE A 753 -19.75 -19.62 -26.32
CA ILE A 753 -20.18 -21.03 -26.18
C ILE A 753 -20.15 -21.46 -24.70
N VAL A 754 -19.09 -21.13 -23.96
CA VAL A 754 -18.95 -21.50 -22.55
C VAL A 754 -19.96 -20.74 -21.69
N ARG A 755 -20.23 -19.46 -21.96
CA ARG A 755 -21.32 -18.70 -21.32
C ARG A 755 -22.66 -19.38 -21.55
N ALA A 756 -22.98 -19.75 -22.80
CA ALA A 756 -24.22 -20.43 -23.14
C ALA A 756 -24.37 -21.78 -22.39
N GLY A 757 -23.28 -22.53 -22.20
CA GLY A 757 -23.28 -23.76 -21.42
C GLY A 757 -23.39 -23.56 -19.91
N LEU A 758 -22.82 -22.49 -19.36
CA LEU A 758 -22.83 -22.20 -17.92
C LEU A 758 -24.12 -21.52 -17.46
N ILE A 759 -24.80 -20.73 -18.29
CA ILE A 759 -26.01 -19.98 -17.92
C ILE A 759 -27.11 -20.90 -17.32
N PRO A 760 -27.44 -22.08 -17.89
CA PRO A 760 -28.41 -22.99 -17.28
C PRO A 760 -27.98 -23.51 -15.90
N VAL A 761 -26.68 -23.79 -15.73
CA VAL A 761 -26.10 -24.25 -14.45
C VAL A 761 -26.16 -23.13 -13.42
N ILE A 762 -25.82 -21.91 -13.81
CA ILE A 762 -25.90 -20.71 -12.96
C ILE A 762 -27.35 -20.45 -12.56
N GLY A 763 -28.30 -20.57 -13.49
CA GLY A 763 -29.73 -20.44 -13.20
C GLY A 763 -30.23 -21.48 -12.19
N TRP A 764 -29.77 -22.74 -12.32
CA TRP A 764 -30.07 -23.79 -11.35
C TRP A 764 -29.42 -23.52 -9.98
N VAL A 765 -28.14 -23.15 -9.95
CA VAL A 765 -27.43 -22.80 -8.71
C VAL A 765 -28.11 -21.62 -8.02
N SER A 766 -28.53 -20.60 -8.77
CA SER A 766 -29.25 -19.45 -8.23
C SER A 766 -30.57 -19.87 -7.57
N LEU A 767 -31.36 -20.72 -8.24
CA LEU A 767 -32.61 -21.24 -7.69
C LEU A 767 -32.37 -22.12 -6.44
N PHE A 768 -31.32 -22.96 -6.46
CA PHE A 768 -30.95 -23.82 -5.33
C PHE A 768 -30.47 -23.00 -4.12
N MET A 769 -29.69 -21.95 -4.37
CA MET A 769 -29.21 -21.01 -3.36
C MET A 769 -30.37 -20.23 -2.72
N TRP A 770 -31.38 -19.88 -3.50
CA TRP A 770 -32.59 -19.20 -3.02
C TRP A 770 -33.53 -20.16 -2.25
N SER A 771 -33.68 -21.40 -2.72
CA SER A 771 -34.45 -22.44 -2.05
C SER A 771 -33.90 -23.84 -2.36
N PRO A 772 -33.23 -24.49 -1.40
CA PRO A 772 -32.71 -25.85 -1.61
C PRO A 772 -33.80 -26.87 -1.94
N ILE A 773 -35.03 -26.68 -1.43
CA ILE A 773 -36.20 -27.54 -1.70
C ILE A 773 -36.59 -27.47 -3.18
N LEU A 774 -36.68 -26.26 -3.75
CA LEU A 774 -37.00 -26.07 -5.17
C LEU A 774 -35.84 -26.47 -6.08
N GLY A 775 -34.60 -26.19 -5.67
CA GLY A 775 -33.39 -26.58 -6.40
C GLY A 775 -33.22 -28.09 -6.53
N LEU A 776 -33.65 -28.88 -5.53
CA LEU A 776 -33.62 -30.35 -5.58
C LEU A 776 -34.75 -30.97 -6.42
N ALA A 777 -35.85 -30.24 -6.68
CA ALA A 777 -36.97 -30.75 -7.48
C ALA A 777 -36.60 -30.94 -8.97
N ILE A 778 -35.69 -30.12 -9.52
CA ILE A 778 -35.28 -30.16 -10.94
C ILE A 778 -34.43 -31.41 -11.27
N PRO A 779 -33.35 -31.74 -10.52
CA PRO A 779 -32.60 -32.98 -10.75
C PRO A 779 -33.45 -34.24 -10.56
N VAL A 780 -34.37 -34.24 -9.58
CA VAL A 780 -35.24 -35.38 -9.26
C VAL A 780 -36.30 -35.61 -10.35
N THR A 781 -36.88 -34.56 -10.91
CA THR A 781 -37.79 -34.66 -12.06
C THR A 781 -37.06 -35.07 -13.34
N CYS A 782 -35.84 -34.57 -13.58
CA CYS A 782 -34.99 -34.99 -14.70
C CYS A 782 -34.53 -36.46 -14.58
N LEU A 783 -34.15 -36.93 -13.38
CA LEU A 783 -33.86 -38.36 -13.13
C LEU A 783 -35.11 -39.23 -13.31
N GLY A 784 -36.28 -38.76 -12.87
CA GLY A 784 -37.56 -39.45 -13.04
C GLY A 784 -37.99 -39.57 -14.52
N LEU A 785 -37.72 -38.54 -15.33
CA LEU A 785 -37.94 -38.55 -16.78
C LEU A 785 -36.93 -39.45 -17.51
N GLY A 786 -35.64 -39.37 -17.14
CA GLY A 786 -34.57 -40.19 -17.71
C GLY A 786 -34.75 -41.68 -17.42
N THR A 787 -35.15 -42.04 -16.20
CA THR A 787 -35.47 -43.43 -15.83
C THR A 787 -36.73 -43.93 -16.54
N ARG A 788 -37.77 -43.09 -16.72
CA ARG A 788 -38.96 -43.44 -17.53
C ARG A 788 -38.64 -43.62 -19.01
N LEU A 789 -37.73 -42.83 -19.58
CA LEU A 789 -37.26 -42.97 -20.96
C LEU A 789 -36.38 -44.22 -21.15
N ALA A 790 -35.46 -44.48 -20.22
CA ALA A 790 -34.64 -45.69 -20.21
C ALA A 790 -35.49 -46.97 -20.03
N PHE A 791 -36.53 -46.92 -19.18
CA PHE A 791 -37.46 -48.04 -18.99
C PHE A 791 -38.37 -48.27 -20.20
N ARG A 792 -38.80 -47.20 -20.91
CA ARG A 792 -39.51 -47.30 -22.19
C ARG A 792 -38.62 -47.81 -23.33
N ALA A 793 -37.32 -47.51 -23.31
CA ALA A 793 -36.35 -48.07 -24.25
C ALA A 793 -36.08 -49.56 -23.97
N ALA A 794 -35.95 -49.95 -22.69
CA ALA A 794 -35.72 -51.33 -22.27
C ALA A 794 -36.94 -52.25 -22.50
N THR A 795 -38.18 -51.74 -22.37
CA THR A 795 -39.40 -52.51 -22.64
C THR A 795 -39.71 -52.67 -24.14
N ARG A 796 -39.24 -51.76 -25.01
CA ARG A 796 -39.32 -51.94 -26.48
C ARG A 796 -38.34 -53.00 -27.03
N LEU A 797 -37.32 -53.39 -26.26
CA LEU A 797 -36.33 -54.40 -26.64
C LEU A 797 -36.73 -55.84 -26.22
N ARG A 798 -37.87 -56.05 -25.54
CA ARG A 798 -38.31 -57.36 -25.05
C ARG A 798 -39.56 -57.95 -25.71
N VAL A 799 -40.09 -57.32 -26.76
CA VAL A 799 -41.19 -57.89 -27.54
C VAL A 799 -40.91 -57.75 -29.03
N ARG A 800 -40.15 -58.70 -29.58
CA ARG A 800 -40.46 -59.39 -30.86
C ARG A 800 -39.89 -60.82 -30.78
N PRO A 801 -40.69 -61.85 -31.06
CA PRO A 801 -40.26 -63.25 -31.06
C PRO A 801 -39.26 -63.56 -32.18
#